data_AF-A0A928F7M4-F1
#
_entry.id   AF-A0A928F7M4-F1
#
_cell.length_a   1.000
_cell.length_b   1.000
_cell.length_c   1.000
_cell.angle_alpha   90.00
_cell.angle_beta   90.00
_cell.angle_gamma   90.00
#
_symmetry.space_group_name_H-M   'P 1'
#
loop_
_entity.id
_entity.type
_entity.pdbx_description
1 polymer ?
#
loop_
_entity_poly.entity_id
_entity_poly.type
_entity_poly.pdbx_seq_one_letter_code
_entity_poly.pdbx_strand_id
1 'polypeptide(L)'
;MKKIMAFLLAALTLISVFAVTALAAEEATPSVMTELEQLYIDGKQFKASDYPKNTSRQDLQILAVAESGFKSQTSSSGYGLYIYVYNPGCYAFEDSDNNTVQMGLNLSSASYVYYGLKIMSKSSDNRFIKFKVQSYGQNAASELYKLQQNASERAYNIAALRLKKNSQITAFAVGKVYLFSGYDFNKTLTCSVRDHEVIEVELHATSWVSPNAGSTVEGGQADKYHHYEIHSVYFAIDKSYLQRYGFISAIRANYTQAKLTPIVVTRPGVFDALTKDMIQNATPVTKDTDVMDLVANYRYVWDTDTDTGHIEGDWGYSETNLAPWLDAPFQGDRYDRLAYLFENDQLPEDFDMGEASYMLGFTSEELEAYYDNQIDRGIDKNALYSDIQLKQNIDYSYKDMFDLRTYESNLSGFAKWWHDWFVDDDSYLKENFLTEISKIQVIENPKEYATISEDLKEHYSKNLCINVCDLENFSKFCKDEVTSDQVVVILRYGLADYRCTLIEDVWEAANGSETVGWSIEKSAFMDVSVAQITFTSKGVDTVIPVVSNTVDSFGDGLVFDVVGDLEVDLGDVGDGITNWITDLFNQLGEKLKIIVGIIALLVIIAVVLLVVVPAVKALFAANSNKRLRNIEKALKSKRSKK
;
A
#
# COMPACT_ATOMS: atom_id res chain seq x y z
N MET A 1 14.38 -53.37 -16.13
CA MET A 1 14.19 -52.71 -14.82
C MET A 1 13.00 -51.75 -14.95
N LYS A 2 11.72 -52.13 -15.00
CA LYS A 2 10.84 -52.89 -14.07
C LYS A 2 10.61 -52.30 -12.66
N LYS A 3 11.11 -51.09 -12.35
CA LYS A 3 10.81 -50.38 -11.08
C LYS A 3 10.74 -48.83 -11.19
N ILE A 4 10.30 -48.27 -12.33
CA ILE A 4 10.07 -46.81 -12.48
C ILE A 4 8.71 -46.56 -13.17
N MET A 5 7.68 -47.29 -12.74
CA MET A 5 6.33 -47.21 -13.34
C MET A 5 5.28 -47.31 -12.23
N ALA A 6 5.47 -46.52 -11.16
CA ALA A 6 4.64 -46.52 -9.96
C ALA A 6 4.45 -45.12 -9.34
N PHE A 7 4.53 -44.05 -10.13
CA PHE A 7 4.17 -42.69 -9.68
C PHE A 7 3.35 -41.95 -10.75
N LEU A 8 2.44 -42.69 -11.40
CA LEU A 8 1.48 -42.16 -12.35
C LEU A 8 0.10 -42.74 -11.97
N LEU A 9 -0.37 -42.32 -10.81
CA LEU A 9 -1.75 -42.53 -10.37
C LEU A 9 -2.13 -41.41 -9.39
N ALA A 10 -2.22 -40.18 -9.90
CA ALA A 10 -3.11 -39.20 -9.28
C ALA A 10 -4.53 -39.76 -9.47
N ALA A 11 -5.11 -40.29 -8.40
CA ALA A 11 -6.46 -40.83 -8.41
C ALA A 11 -7.45 -39.69 -8.65
N LEU A 12 -7.78 -39.41 -9.90
CA LEU A 12 -8.94 -38.61 -10.28
C LEU A 12 -10.21 -39.41 -9.89
N THR A 13 -10.66 -39.27 -8.65
CA THR A 13 -12.01 -39.73 -8.28
C THR A 13 -13.01 -38.72 -8.83
N LEU A 14 -13.67 -39.10 -9.91
CA LEU A 14 -14.82 -38.38 -10.45
C LEU A 14 -16.02 -38.71 -9.56
N ILE A 15 -16.35 -37.81 -8.63
CA ILE A 15 -17.53 -37.95 -7.77
C ILE A 15 -18.67 -37.19 -8.44
N SER A 16 -19.72 -37.91 -8.84
CA SER A 16 -20.97 -37.33 -9.33
C SER A 16 -21.87 -36.95 -8.16
N VAL A 17 -22.11 -35.66 -7.96
CA VAL A 17 -23.11 -35.14 -7.03
C VAL A 17 -24.37 -34.84 -7.84
N PHE A 18 -25.49 -35.48 -7.48
CA PHE A 18 -26.78 -35.20 -8.10
C PHE A 18 -27.27 -33.81 -7.67
N ALA A 19 -27.76 -33.02 -8.62
CA ALA A 19 -28.12 -31.63 -8.38
C ALA A 19 -29.28 -31.47 -7.39
N VAL A 20 -29.20 -30.37 -6.65
CA VAL A 20 -30.26 -29.81 -5.82
C VAL A 20 -31.32 -29.23 -6.74
N THR A 21 -32.55 -29.76 -6.71
CA THR A 21 -33.69 -29.06 -7.32
C THR A 21 -34.08 -27.89 -6.42
N ALA A 22 -33.94 -26.66 -6.91
CA ALA A 22 -34.40 -25.48 -6.21
C ALA A 22 -35.94 -25.50 -6.08
N LEU A 23 -36.44 -25.41 -4.85
CA LEU A 23 -37.86 -25.23 -4.58
C LEU A 23 -38.22 -23.75 -4.82
N ALA A 24 -39.19 -23.48 -5.68
CA ALA A 24 -39.80 -22.17 -5.82
C ALA A 24 -40.96 -22.03 -4.84
N ALA A 25 -40.83 -21.15 -3.85
CA ALA A 25 -41.93 -20.41 -3.25
C ALA A 25 -41.36 -19.29 -2.36
N GLU A 26 -42.00 -18.12 -2.43
CA GLU A 26 -41.77 -16.94 -1.60
C GLU A 26 -42.30 -17.18 -0.18
N GLU A 27 -41.61 -18.01 0.60
CA GLU A 27 -41.82 -18.21 2.04
C GLU A 27 -40.44 -18.40 2.71
N ALA A 28 -40.33 -18.10 4.01
CA ALA A 28 -39.10 -18.04 4.81
C ALA A 28 -37.94 -18.91 4.28
N THR A 29 -36.75 -18.32 4.08
CA THR A 29 -35.54 -19.02 3.65
C THR A 29 -35.42 -20.35 4.41
N PRO A 30 -35.48 -21.51 3.72
CA PRO A 30 -35.49 -22.80 4.39
C PRO A 30 -34.27 -22.94 5.30
N SER A 31 -34.44 -23.63 6.42
CA SER A 31 -33.32 -23.97 7.29
C SER A 31 -32.29 -24.78 6.49
N VAL A 32 -31.00 -24.49 6.67
CA VAL A 32 -29.90 -25.23 6.05
C VAL A 32 -30.03 -26.74 6.26
N MET A 33 -30.60 -27.17 7.40
CA MET A 33 -30.82 -28.59 7.70
C MET A 33 -31.85 -29.22 6.76
N THR A 34 -32.97 -28.54 6.52
CA THR A 34 -34.05 -29.03 5.65
C THR A 34 -33.56 -29.20 4.22
N GLU A 35 -32.70 -28.31 3.75
CA GLU A 35 -32.10 -28.41 2.41
C GLU A 35 -31.06 -29.54 2.36
N LEU A 36 -30.16 -29.61 3.35
CA LEU A 36 -29.13 -30.66 3.41
C LEU A 36 -29.73 -32.07 3.45
N GLU A 37 -30.82 -32.30 4.18
CA GLU A 37 -31.51 -33.61 4.27
C GLU A 37 -32.03 -34.13 2.92
N GLN A 38 -32.19 -33.25 1.93
CA GLN A 38 -32.58 -33.60 0.56
C GLN A 38 -31.38 -33.92 -0.34
N LEU A 39 -30.15 -33.67 0.12
CA LEU A 39 -28.95 -33.83 -0.68
C LEU A 39 -28.35 -35.24 -0.58
N TYR A 40 -27.71 -35.64 -1.68
CA TYR A 40 -26.81 -36.79 -1.72
C TYR A 40 -25.38 -36.27 -1.84
N ILE A 41 -24.56 -36.53 -0.82
CA ILE A 41 -23.14 -36.18 -0.77
C ILE A 41 -22.36 -37.48 -0.95
N ASP A 42 -21.45 -37.51 -1.92
CA ASP A 42 -20.66 -38.69 -2.26
C ASP A 42 -21.52 -39.96 -2.49
N GLY A 43 -22.68 -39.78 -3.14
CA GLY A 43 -23.63 -40.86 -3.43
C GLY A 43 -24.43 -41.36 -2.22
N LYS A 44 -24.25 -40.78 -1.02
CA LYS A 44 -24.99 -41.09 0.20
C LYS A 44 -25.93 -39.95 0.55
N GLN A 45 -27.19 -40.26 0.87
CA GLN A 45 -28.10 -39.24 1.40
C GLN A 45 -27.50 -38.65 2.68
N PHE A 46 -27.47 -37.32 2.77
CA PHE A 46 -26.91 -36.61 3.89
C PHE A 46 -27.56 -37.04 5.22
N LYS A 47 -26.71 -37.26 6.23
CA LYS A 47 -27.12 -37.45 7.61
C LYS A 47 -26.22 -36.63 8.52
N ALA A 48 -26.80 -35.80 9.38
CA ALA A 48 -26.05 -34.96 10.31
C ALA A 48 -25.15 -35.76 11.27
N SER A 49 -25.42 -37.06 11.49
CA SER A 49 -24.57 -37.95 12.29
C SER A 49 -23.23 -38.28 11.64
N ASP A 50 -23.12 -38.18 10.31
CA ASP A 50 -21.88 -38.44 9.58
C ASP A 50 -20.86 -37.29 9.73
N TYR A 51 -21.32 -36.15 10.26
CA TYR A 51 -20.55 -34.91 10.40
C TYR A 51 -20.57 -34.45 11.88
N PRO A 52 -19.91 -35.16 12.80
CA PRO A 52 -20.00 -34.92 14.23
C PRO A 52 -19.20 -33.68 14.68
N LYS A 53 -19.65 -32.99 15.72
CA LYS A 53 -18.86 -31.90 16.32
C LYS A 53 -17.46 -32.39 16.72
N ASN A 54 -16.46 -31.58 16.39
CA ASN A 54 -15.09 -31.79 16.78
C ASN A 54 -14.39 -30.44 16.97
N THR A 55 -14.34 -29.97 18.21
CA THR A 55 -13.76 -28.68 18.60
C THR A 55 -12.25 -28.61 18.42
N SER A 56 -11.57 -29.74 18.19
CA SER A 56 -10.14 -29.78 17.87
C SER A 56 -9.87 -29.55 16.38
N ARG A 57 -10.88 -29.64 15.51
CA ARG A 57 -10.73 -29.37 14.08
C ARG A 57 -10.91 -27.89 13.78
N GLN A 58 -9.96 -27.34 13.04
CA GLN A 58 -10.00 -25.96 12.58
C GLN A 58 -10.36 -25.83 11.10
N ASP A 59 -10.34 -26.93 10.35
CA ASP A 59 -10.67 -26.94 8.94
C ASP A 59 -12.18 -26.95 8.67
N LEU A 60 -12.55 -26.44 7.50
CA LEU A 60 -13.92 -26.46 6.99
C LEU A 60 -14.01 -27.43 5.82
N GLN A 61 -15.17 -28.05 5.68
CA GLN A 61 -15.47 -28.89 4.51
C GLN A 61 -16.64 -28.30 3.74
N ILE A 62 -16.46 -28.06 2.44
CA ILE A 62 -17.61 -27.82 1.57
C ILE A 62 -18.33 -29.15 1.35
N LEU A 63 -19.59 -29.18 1.77
CA LEU A 63 -20.49 -30.32 1.61
C LEU A 63 -21.09 -30.37 0.20
N ALA A 64 -21.48 -29.21 -0.31
CA ALA A 64 -22.06 -29.07 -1.64
C ALA A 64 -21.90 -27.62 -2.13
N VAL A 65 -21.84 -27.48 -3.45
CA VAL A 65 -22.07 -26.23 -4.15
C VAL A 65 -23.34 -26.41 -4.97
N ALA A 66 -24.21 -25.40 -5.00
CA ALA A 66 -25.46 -25.47 -5.75
C ALA A 66 -25.68 -24.22 -6.59
N GLU A 67 -25.98 -24.43 -7.87
CA GLU A 67 -26.56 -23.40 -8.73
C GLU A 67 -28.08 -23.43 -8.62
N SER A 68 -28.70 -22.27 -8.44
CA SER A 68 -30.15 -22.10 -8.49
C SER A 68 -30.49 -21.12 -9.59
N GLY A 69 -31.56 -21.38 -10.33
CA GLY A 69 -32.10 -20.40 -11.28
C GLY A 69 -31.27 -20.23 -12.55
N PHE A 70 -30.37 -21.16 -12.87
CA PHE A 70 -29.70 -21.20 -14.17
C PHE A 70 -30.67 -21.77 -15.22
N LYS A 71 -31.45 -20.87 -15.85
CA LYS A 71 -32.62 -21.21 -16.68
C LYS A 71 -32.37 -21.22 -18.19
N SER A 72 -31.44 -20.45 -18.71
CA SER A 72 -31.12 -20.38 -20.15
C SER A 72 -29.77 -19.67 -20.35
N GLN A 73 -29.41 -19.26 -21.57
CA GLN A 73 -28.28 -18.37 -21.86
C GLN A 73 -28.66 -16.87 -21.81
N THR A 74 -29.92 -16.53 -21.51
CA THR A 74 -30.49 -15.20 -21.79
C THR A 74 -31.05 -14.45 -20.58
N SER A 75 -31.09 -15.05 -19.38
CA SER A 75 -31.65 -14.40 -18.20
C SER A 75 -30.94 -14.82 -16.90
N SER A 76 -30.36 -13.82 -16.23
CA SER A 76 -29.76 -13.95 -14.89
C SER A 76 -30.78 -13.85 -13.75
N SER A 77 -32.06 -13.62 -14.05
CA SER A 77 -33.08 -13.38 -13.02
C SER A 77 -33.32 -14.61 -12.15
N GLY A 78 -33.03 -14.47 -10.85
CA GLY A 78 -33.12 -15.54 -9.87
C GLY A 78 -31.90 -16.47 -9.83
N TYR A 79 -30.82 -16.15 -10.54
CA TYR A 79 -29.57 -16.91 -10.45
C TYR A 79 -28.92 -16.72 -9.07
N GLY A 80 -28.39 -17.81 -8.52
CA GLY A 80 -27.59 -17.78 -7.30
C GLY A 80 -26.67 -18.98 -7.20
N LEU A 81 -25.47 -18.74 -6.68
CA LEU A 81 -24.51 -19.78 -6.32
C LEU A 81 -24.47 -19.88 -4.79
N TYR A 82 -24.65 -21.08 -4.27
CA TYR A 82 -24.68 -21.36 -2.84
C TYR A 82 -23.61 -22.36 -2.45
N ILE A 83 -22.99 -22.15 -1.28
CA ILE A 83 -21.97 -23.03 -0.71
C ILE A 83 -22.48 -23.54 0.63
N TYR A 84 -22.58 -24.85 0.77
CA TYR A 84 -22.94 -25.52 2.02
C TYR A 84 -21.66 -25.99 2.70
N VAL A 85 -21.45 -25.56 3.94
CA VAL A 85 -20.23 -25.79 4.69
C VAL A 85 -20.53 -26.60 5.95
N TYR A 86 -19.70 -27.59 6.19
CA TYR A 86 -19.58 -28.28 7.47
C TYR A 86 -18.43 -27.66 8.27
N ASN A 87 -18.79 -27.18 9.46
CA ASN A 87 -17.95 -26.53 10.45
C ASN A 87 -17.85 -27.44 11.69
N PRO A 88 -16.90 -28.39 11.73
CA PRO A 88 -16.75 -29.33 12.84
C PRO A 88 -16.51 -28.63 14.18
N GLY A 89 -15.76 -27.51 14.16
CA GLY A 89 -15.43 -26.72 15.34
C GLY A 89 -16.58 -25.86 15.87
N CYS A 90 -17.72 -25.79 15.15
CA CYS A 90 -18.87 -24.96 15.51
C CYS A 90 -18.53 -23.46 15.70
N TYR A 91 -17.50 -22.95 15.00
CA TYR A 91 -17.14 -21.54 15.02
C TYR A 91 -18.35 -20.66 14.67
N ALA A 92 -18.57 -19.61 15.46
CA ALA A 92 -19.58 -18.61 15.18
C ALA A 92 -18.99 -17.55 14.24
N PHE A 93 -19.24 -17.70 12.94
CA PHE A 93 -18.85 -16.69 11.96
C PHE A 93 -19.80 -15.49 12.00
N GLU A 94 -19.23 -14.30 11.88
CA GLU A 94 -19.95 -13.02 11.80
C GLU A 94 -20.47 -12.82 10.37
N ASP A 95 -21.65 -12.20 10.20
CA ASP A 95 -22.10 -11.75 8.86
C ASP A 95 -21.37 -10.44 8.57
N SER A 96 -20.41 -10.48 7.63
CA SER A 96 -19.47 -9.41 7.37
C SER A 96 -19.18 -9.31 5.87
N ASP A 97 -19.01 -8.09 5.38
CA ASP A 97 -18.59 -7.81 4.00
C ASP A 97 -17.17 -8.34 3.69
N ASN A 98 -16.40 -8.69 4.72
CA ASN A 98 -15.07 -9.31 4.59
C ASN A 98 -15.13 -10.83 4.40
N ASN A 99 -16.32 -11.44 4.56
CA ASN A 99 -16.50 -12.85 4.23
C ASN A 99 -16.41 -13.02 2.72
N THR A 100 -15.48 -13.83 2.23
CA THR A 100 -15.28 -14.02 0.79
C THR A 100 -14.98 -15.48 0.41
N VAL A 101 -15.26 -15.83 -0.84
CA VAL A 101 -14.78 -17.05 -1.49
C VAL A 101 -13.78 -16.65 -2.57
N GLN A 102 -12.59 -17.25 -2.51
CA GLN A 102 -11.60 -17.14 -3.57
C GLN A 102 -11.90 -18.20 -4.61
N MET A 103 -12.23 -17.78 -5.83
CA MET A 103 -12.47 -18.73 -6.91
C MET A 103 -12.02 -18.24 -8.28
N GLY A 104 -11.57 -19.19 -9.07
CA GLY A 104 -11.36 -19.06 -10.50
C GLY A 104 -12.60 -19.51 -11.24
N LEU A 105 -13.00 -18.76 -12.26
CA LEU A 105 -14.07 -19.15 -13.17
C LEU A 105 -13.44 -19.78 -14.41
N ASN A 106 -13.98 -20.93 -14.86
CA ASN A 106 -13.49 -21.78 -15.96
C ASN A 106 -12.39 -22.81 -15.57
N LEU A 107 -12.26 -23.87 -16.37
CA LEU A 107 -11.34 -25.01 -16.12
C LEU A 107 -9.85 -24.65 -16.16
N SER A 108 -9.49 -23.63 -16.94
CA SER A 108 -8.10 -23.18 -17.16
C SER A 108 -7.88 -21.80 -16.54
N SER A 109 -8.54 -21.52 -15.41
CA SER A 109 -8.70 -20.15 -14.94
C SER A 109 -7.34 -19.46 -14.77
N ALA A 110 -7.13 -18.39 -15.53
CA ALA A 110 -5.91 -17.58 -15.44
C ALA A 110 -5.97 -16.54 -14.29
N SER A 111 -7.07 -16.52 -13.53
CA SER A 111 -7.39 -15.43 -12.60
C SER A 111 -8.31 -15.90 -11.48
N TYR A 112 -7.79 -15.90 -10.26
CA TYR A 112 -8.52 -16.10 -9.01
C TYR A 112 -8.94 -14.75 -8.42
N VAL A 113 -10.21 -14.66 -8.03
CA VAL A 113 -10.84 -13.44 -7.51
C VAL A 113 -11.59 -13.76 -6.23
N TYR A 114 -11.64 -12.78 -5.31
CA TYR A 114 -12.46 -12.84 -4.10
C TYR A 114 -13.87 -12.33 -4.37
N TYR A 115 -14.87 -13.17 -4.10
CA TYR A 115 -16.29 -12.83 -4.20
C TYR A 115 -16.90 -12.81 -2.80
N GLY A 116 -17.80 -11.87 -2.51
CA GLY A 116 -18.45 -11.76 -1.21
C GLY A 116 -19.29 -13.00 -0.86
N LEU A 117 -19.37 -13.32 0.44
CA LEU A 117 -20.20 -14.40 0.98
C LEU A 117 -21.18 -13.84 2.00
N LYS A 118 -22.47 -13.99 1.73
CA LYS A 118 -23.52 -13.69 2.69
C LYS A 118 -23.99 -14.95 3.40
N ILE A 119 -24.08 -14.91 4.73
CA ILE A 119 -24.68 -16.01 5.49
C ILE A 119 -26.19 -16.01 5.26
N MET A 120 -26.73 -17.10 4.72
CA MET A 120 -28.16 -17.25 4.44
C MET A 120 -28.89 -18.03 5.52
N SER A 121 -28.25 -19.05 6.07
CA SER A 121 -28.82 -19.93 7.08
C SER A 121 -27.71 -20.68 7.82
N LYS A 122 -27.94 -21.00 9.10
CA LYS A 122 -27.01 -21.79 9.92
C LYS A 122 -27.79 -22.71 10.84
N SER A 123 -27.24 -23.89 11.14
CA SER A 123 -27.78 -24.76 12.18
C SER A 123 -27.67 -24.08 13.55
N SER A 124 -28.50 -24.48 14.51
CA SER A 124 -28.54 -23.89 15.86
C SER A 124 -27.20 -23.96 16.60
N ASP A 125 -26.34 -24.91 16.22
CA ASP A 125 -25.00 -25.12 16.76
C ASP A 125 -23.87 -24.62 15.83
N ASN A 126 -24.17 -23.85 14.79
CA ASN A 126 -23.23 -23.35 13.76
C ASN A 126 -22.45 -24.44 13.01
N ARG A 127 -22.84 -25.71 13.12
CA ARG A 127 -22.15 -26.84 12.48
C ARG A 127 -22.36 -26.89 10.97
N PHE A 128 -23.51 -26.44 10.50
CA PHE A 128 -23.83 -26.37 9.08
C PHE A 128 -24.20 -24.96 8.71
N ILE A 129 -23.61 -24.45 7.63
CA ILE A 129 -23.79 -23.05 7.22
C ILE A 129 -24.02 -23.02 5.71
N LYS A 130 -25.01 -22.23 5.29
CA LYS A 130 -25.30 -21.94 3.89
C LYS A 130 -24.86 -20.51 3.60
N PHE A 131 -23.92 -20.37 2.67
CA PHE A 131 -23.52 -19.08 2.12
C PHE A 131 -24.15 -18.88 0.75
N LYS A 132 -24.45 -17.62 0.42
CA LYS A 132 -24.72 -17.17 -0.95
C LYS A 132 -23.53 -16.36 -1.44
N VAL A 133 -23.01 -16.71 -2.62
CA VAL A 133 -21.97 -15.93 -3.29
C VAL A 133 -22.57 -14.66 -3.89
N GLN A 134 -21.91 -13.54 -3.63
CA GLN A 134 -22.25 -12.21 -4.14
C GLN A 134 -21.08 -11.67 -4.96
N SER A 135 -21.33 -11.09 -6.14
CA SER A 135 -20.27 -10.31 -6.81
C SER A 135 -20.18 -8.90 -6.23
N TYR A 136 -19.02 -8.27 -6.44
CA TYR A 136 -18.72 -6.93 -5.99
C TYR A 136 -19.45 -5.93 -6.90
N GLY A 137 -20.50 -5.26 -6.40
CA GLY A 137 -21.23 -4.21 -7.13
C GLY A 137 -22.76 -4.38 -7.20
N GLN A 138 -23.44 -3.32 -7.65
CA GLN A 138 -24.91 -3.14 -7.60
C GLN A 138 -25.74 -4.20 -8.37
N ASN A 139 -25.14 -5.20 -9.04
CA ASN A 139 -25.85 -6.28 -9.76
C ASN A 139 -25.18 -7.68 -9.63
N ALA A 140 -24.89 -8.07 -8.38
CA ALA A 140 -24.13 -9.23 -7.94
C ALA A 140 -24.35 -10.58 -8.68
N ALA A 141 -25.60 -10.98 -8.88
CA ALA A 141 -25.94 -12.28 -9.51
C ALA A 141 -25.79 -12.27 -11.04
N SER A 142 -25.87 -11.09 -11.65
CA SER A 142 -25.82 -10.96 -13.11
C SER A 142 -24.40 -11.19 -13.66
N GLU A 143 -23.37 -10.88 -12.89
CA GLU A 143 -21.98 -10.98 -13.32
C GLU A 143 -21.49 -12.43 -13.34
N LEU A 144 -21.68 -13.17 -12.24
CA LEU A 144 -21.35 -14.59 -12.19
C LEU A 144 -22.07 -15.37 -13.30
N TYR A 145 -23.34 -15.06 -13.54
CA TYR A 145 -24.11 -15.64 -14.64
C TYR A 145 -23.50 -15.29 -16.01
N LYS A 146 -23.25 -14.00 -16.29
CA LYS A 146 -22.68 -13.54 -17.57
C LYS A 146 -21.33 -14.18 -17.88
N LEU A 147 -20.49 -14.37 -16.87
CA LEU A 147 -19.17 -14.99 -17.03
C LEU A 147 -19.25 -16.48 -17.41
N GLN A 148 -20.37 -17.13 -17.14
CA GLN A 148 -20.57 -18.58 -17.31
C GLN A 148 -21.65 -18.93 -18.35
N GLN A 149 -22.44 -17.95 -18.84
CA GLN A 149 -23.64 -18.19 -19.66
C GLN A 149 -23.37 -18.93 -20.97
N ASN A 150 -22.16 -18.80 -21.52
CA ASN A 150 -21.75 -19.41 -22.79
C ASN A 150 -20.93 -20.70 -22.60
N ALA A 151 -20.66 -21.11 -21.36
CA ALA A 151 -19.85 -22.28 -21.08
C ALA A 151 -20.67 -23.57 -21.24
N SER A 152 -20.13 -24.57 -21.95
CA SER A 152 -20.73 -25.90 -22.04
C SER A 152 -20.71 -26.63 -20.69
N GLU A 153 -19.67 -26.39 -19.91
CA GLU A 153 -19.53 -26.78 -18.50
C GLU A 153 -19.10 -25.57 -17.69
N ARG A 154 -19.81 -25.29 -16.61
CA ARG A 154 -19.52 -24.15 -15.73
C ARG A 154 -18.62 -24.62 -14.60
N ALA A 155 -17.40 -24.09 -14.56
CA ALA A 155 -16.41 -24.47 -13.57
C ALA A 155 -16.25 -23.38 -12.52
N TYR A 156 -16.30 -23.79 -11.26
CA TYR A 156 -15.97 -23.00 -10.08
C TYR A 156 -14.77 -23.65 -9.39
N ASN A 157 -13.58 -23.09 -9.59
CA ASN A 157 -12.36 -23.54 -8.93
C ASN A 157 -12.27 -22.83 -7.58
N ILE A 158 -12.79 -23.46 -6.53
CA ILE A 158 -12.81 -22.87 -5.19
C ILE A 158 -11.49 -23.18 -4.50
N ALA A 159 -10.69 -22.13 -4.29
CA ALA A 159 -9.39 -22.21 -3.63
C ALA A 159 -9.53 -22.13 -2.11
N ALA A 160 -10.28 -21.13 -1.62
CA ALA A 160 -10.46 -20.89 -0.19
C ALA A 160 -11.76 -20.17 0.16
N LEU A 161 -12.14 -20.30 1.44
CA LEU A 161 -13.12 -19.44 2.11
C LEU A 161 -12.38 -18.53 3.09
N ARG A 162 -12.66 -17.24 3.09
CA ARG A 162 -12.22 -16.29 4.12
C ARG A 162 -13.42 -15.88 4.93
N LEU A 163 -13.41 -16.17 6.22
CA LEU A 163 -14.55 -15.93 7.10
C LEU A 163 -14.11 -15.19 8.35
N LYS A 164 -14.90 -14.20 8.76
CA LYS A 164 -14.68 -13.41 9.95
C LYS A 164 -15.18 -14.16 11.19
N LYS A 165 -14.31 -14.33 12.18
CA LYS A 165 -14.61 -14.87 13.51
C LYS A 165 -13.82 -14.10 14.57
N ASN A 166 -14.46 -13.71 15.67
CA ASN A 166 -13.82 -12.97 16.76
C ASN A 166 -13.05 -11.73 16.27
N SER A 167 -13.67 -10.93 15.41
CA SER A 167 -13.04 -9.77 14.76
C SER A 167 -11.89 -10.06 13.78
N GLN A 168 -11.41 -11.30 13.65
CA GLN A 168 -10.33 -11.69 12.74
C GLN A 168 -10.83 -12.40 11.49
N ILE A 169 -10.17 -12.19 10.35
CA ILE A 169 -10.44 -12.91 9.10
C ILE A 169 -9.54 -14.15 9.04
N THR A 170 -10.13 -15.34 8.96
CA THR A 170 -9.39 -16.60 8.78
C THR A 170 -9.64 -17.19 7.40
N ALA A 171 -8.58 -17.61 6.72
CA ALA A 171 -8.65 -18.35 5.47
C ALA A 171 -8.70 -19.87 5.73
N PHE A 172 -9.56 -20.56 4.99
CA PHE A 172 -9.70 -22.01 5.00
C PHE A 172 -9.49 -22.53 3.59
N ALA A 173 -8.42 -23.30 3.38
CA ALA A 173 -8.14 -23.93 2.11
C ALA A 173 -9.21 -24.96 1.74
N VAL A 174 -9.56 -25.02 0.45
CA VAL A 174 -10.56 -25.93 -0.10
C VAL A 174 -9.95 -26.79 -1.20
N GLY A 175 -9.37 -26.15 -2.23
CA GLY A 175 -8.72 -26.85 -3.35
C GLY A 175 -9.62 -27.81 -4.10
N LYS A 176 -10.80 -27.34 -4.56
CA LYS A 176 -11.74 -28.16 -5.35
C LYS A 176 -12.27 -27.42 -6.58
N VAL A 177 -12.50 -28.16 -7.66
CA VAL A 177 -13.25 -27.69 -8.82
C VAL A 177 -14.65 -28.31 -8.83
N TYR A 178 -15.67 -27.47 -8.92
CA TYR A 178 -17.07 -27.88 -9.10
C TYR A 178 -17.49 -27.63 -10.54
N LEU A 179 -17.81 -28.69 -11.27
CA LEU A 179 -18.17 -28.65 -12.69
C LEU A 179 -19.65 -28.92 -12.86
N PHE A 180 -20.38 -27.90 -13.29
CA PHE A 180 -21.80 -27.98 -13.57
C PHE A 180 -22.09 -28.15 -15.06
N SER A 181 -23.01 -29.04 -15.38
CA SER A 181 -23.56 -29.19 -16.73
C SER A 181 -25.08 -29.32 -16.67
N GLY A 182 -25.77 -29.03 -17.78
CA GLY A 182 -27.23 -29.01 -17.84
C GLY A 182 -27.85 -27.78 -17.18
N TYR A 183 -29.17 -27.84 -16.92
CA TYR A 183 -29.98 -26.72 -16.46
C TYR A 183 -30.96 -27.12 -15.36
N ASP A 184 -31.32 -26.15 -14.52
CA ASP A 184 -32.24 -26.32 -13.39
C ASP A 184 -33.70 -26.51 -13.88
N PHE A 185 -34.14 -25.70 -14.85
CA PHE A 185 -35.54 -25.68 -15.32
C PHE A 185 -36.04 -26.98 -15.95
N ASN A 186 -35.14 -27.78 -16.54
CA ASN A 186 -35.46 -29.08 -17.14
C ASN A 186 -34.94 -30.25 -16.28
N LYS A 187 -34.47 -29.98 -15.06
CA LYS A 187 -33.93 -30.97 -14.11
C LYS A 187 -32.80 -31.82 -14.68
N THR A 188 -31.95 -31.23 -15.53
CA THR A 188 -30.76 -31.90 -16.09
C THR A 188 -29.46 -31.43 -15.45
N LEU A 189 -29.54 -30.51 -14.49
CA LEU A 189 -28.38 -30.02 -13.77
C LEU A 189 -27.64 -31.18 -13.10
N THR A 190 -26.32 -31.21 -13.27
CA THR A 190 -25.42 -32.17 -12.60
C THR A 190 -24.17 -31.46 -12.15
N CYS A 191 -23.54 -31.94 -11.08
CA CYS A 191 -22.27 -31.43 -10.59
C CYS A 191 -21.26 -32.57 -10.45
N SER A 192 -20.03 -32.37 -10.92
CA SER A 192 -18.91 -33.24 -10.58
C SER A 192 -17.81 -32.45 -9.88
N VAL A 193 -17.14 -33.11 -8.93
CA VAL A 193 -16.09 -32.47 -8.11
C VAL A 193 -14.73 -33.09 -8.44
N ARG A 194 -13.70 -32.26 -8.52
CA ARG A 194 -12.29 -32.67 -8.70
C ARG A 194 -11.38 -31.94 -7.74
N ASP A 195 -10.25 -32.53 -7.41
CA ASP A 195 -9.20 -31.86 -6.65
C ASP A 195 -8.56 -30.74 -7.47
N HIS A 196 -8.19 -29.67 -6.79
CA HIS A 196 -7.47 -28.53 -7.33
C HIS A 196 -6.30 -28.19 -6.41
N GLU A 197 -5.14 -27.99 -7.00
CA GLU A 197 -3.93 -27.62 -6.25
C GLU A 197 -4.04 -26.18 -5.75
N VAL A 198 -3.67 -25.96 -4.49
CA VAL A 198 -3.57 -24.65 -3.84
C VAL A 198 -2.22 -24.54 -3.16
N ILE A 199 -1.69 -23.33 -3.01
CA ILE A 199 -0.49 -23.06 -2.21
C ILE A 199 -0.95 -22.39 -0.92
N GLU A 200 -0.79 -23.06 0.21
CA GLU A 200 -1.03 -22.46 1.53
C GLU A 200 0.25 -21.78 2.01
N VAL A 201 0.15 -20.51 2.39
CA VAL A 201 1.30 -19.71 2.86
C VAL A 201 0.94 -18.92 4.10
N GLU A 202 1.91 -18.74 4.97
CA GLU A 202 1.89 -17.77 6.06
C GLU A 202 2.58 -16.50 5.57
N LEU A 203 1.90 -15.37 5.69
CA LEU A 203 2.43 -14.07 5.28
C LEU A 203 3.03 -13.37 6.49
N HIS A 204 4.21 -12.79 6.30
CA HIS A 204 4.83 -11.91 7.27
C HIS A 204 5.00 -10.53 6.64
N ALA A 205 4.36 -9.51 7.21
CA ALA A 205 4.46 -8.14 6.74
C ALA A 205 5.72 -7.46 7.27
N THR A 206 6.24 -6.51 6.50
CA THR A 206 7.34 -5.61 6.90
C THR A 206 7.29 -4.36 6.01
N SER A 207 7.93 -3.28 6.44
CA SER A 207 8.14 -2.11 5.59
C SER A 207 9.58 -1.60 5.69
N TRP A 208 10.03 -0.91 4.65
CA TRP A 208 11.35 -0.28 4.66
C TRP A 208 11.23 1.15 4.17
N VAL A 209 11.69 2.10 4.98
CA VAL A 209 11.72 3.51 4.63
C VAL A 209 13.08 3.85 4.02
N SER A 210 13.07 4.59 2.91
CA SER A 210 14.29 5.03 2.25
C SER A 210 14.99 6.08 3.12
N PRO A 211 16.28 5.90 3.44
CA PRO A 211 16.99 6.81 4.35
C PRO A 211 17.21 8.22 3.78
N ASN A 212 17.10 8.40 2.47
CA ASN A 212 17.33 9.69 1.80
C ASN A 212 16.04 10.27 1.23
N ALA A 213 15.97 11.60 1.22
CA ALA A 213 14.79 12.29 0.76
C ALA A 213 14.64 12.26 -0.77
N GLY A 214 13.43 11.99 -1.28
CA GLY A 214 13.09 12.07 -2.69
C GLY A 214 13.14 13.52 -3.17
N SER A 215 14.00 13.83 -4.13
CA SER A 215 14.09 15.18 -4.71
C SER A 215 12.95 15.42 -5.71
N THR A 216 11.80 15.89 -5.23
CA THR A 216 10.79 16.49 -6.12
C THR A 216 10.82 18.01 -5.94
N VAL A 217 11.47 18.75 -6.84
CA VAL A 217 11.08 20.08 -7.40
C VAL A 217 12.27 20.72 -8.14
N GLU A 218 12.01 21.24 -9.36
CA GLU A 218 12.91 22.16 -10.07
C GLU A 218 13.08 23.49 -9.31
N GLY A 219 14.30 23.80 -8.88
CA GLY A 219 14.70 25.16 -8.50
C GLY A 219 14.29 25.64 -7.10
N GLY A 220 13.86 24.73 -6.23
CA GLY A 220 13.75 24.93 -4.78
C GLY A 220 14.55 23.86 -4.05
N GLN A 221 15.01 24.15 -2.83
CA GLN A 221 15.63 23.19 -1.90
C GLN A 221 14.97 21.80 -2.03
N ALA A 222 15.74 20.71 -2.04
CA ALA A 222 15.20 19.36 -1.93
C ALA A 222 14.13 19.35 -0.82
N ASP A 223 12.96 18.71 -1.03
CA ASP A 223 12.00 18.52 0.05
C ASP A 223 12.60 17.53 1.05
N LYS A 224 13.45 18.06 1.94
CA LYS A 224 14.31 17.35 2.90
C LYS A 224 13.56 16.44 3.87
N TYR A 225 12.23 16.46 3.82
CA TYR A 225 11.32 15.71 4.66
C TYR A 225 10.62 14.55 3.93
N HIS A 226 10.79 14.40 2.61
CA HIS A 226 10.07 13.41 1.81
C HIS A 226 10.87 12.14 1.61
N HIS A 227 10.36 10.99 2.02
CA HIS A 227 10.96 9.66 1.85
C HIS A 227 9.97 8.71 1.18
N TYR A 228 10.44 7.52 0.80
CA TYR A 228 9.60 6.42 0.33
C TYR A 228 9.52 5.32 1.37
N GLU A 229 8.31 4.80 1.61
CA GLU A 229 8.11 3.56 2.35
C GLU A 229 7.67 2.44 1.41
N ILE A 230 8.43 1.35 1.43
CA ILE A 230 8.16 0.14 0.64
C ILE A 230 7.55 -0.90 1.57
N HIS A 231 6.32 -1.29 1.28
CA HIS A 231 5.62 -2.33 2.02
C HIS A 231 5.79 -3.69 1.33
N SER A 232 6.14 -4.68 2.13
CA SER A 232 6.51 -6.01 1.65
C SER A 232 5.85 -7.10 2.49
N VAL A 233 5.53 -8.22 1.85
CA VAL A 233 5.29 -9.49 2.53
C VAL A 233 6.35 -10.50 2.11
N TYR A 234 6.77 -11.35 3.03
CA TYR A 234 7.55 -12.53 2.72
C TYR A 234 6.86 -13.81 3.17
N PHE A 235 7.08 -14.89 2.42
CA PHE A 235 6.49 -16.19 2.68
C PHE A 235 7.29 -17.31 2.00
N ALA A 236 7.12 -18.56 2.47
CA ALA A 236 7.80 -19.72 1.92
C ALA A 236 6.92 -20.54 0.97
N ILE A 237 7.51 -21.10 -0.09
CA ILE A 237 6.85 -22.08 -0.97
C ILE A 237 7.78 -23.27 -1.24
N ASP A 238 7.19 -24.43 -1.55
CA ASP A 238 7.96 -25.62 -1.89
C ASP A 238 8.67 -25.49 -3.25
N LYS A 239 9.94 -25.90 -3.30
CA LYS A 239 10.73 -26.01 -4.55
C LYS A 239 10.07 -26.92 -5.58
N SER A 240 9.18 -27.81 -5.17
CA SER A 240 8.41 -28.70 -6.05
C SER A 240 7.56 -27.93 -7.07
N TYR A 241 7.08 -26.73 -6.74
CA TYR A 241 6.35 -25.87 -7.67
C TYR A 241 7.28 -25.35 -8.76
N LEU A 242 8.48 -24.90 -8.38
CA LEU A 242 9.47 -24.41 -9.33
C LEU A 242 9.95 -25.51 -10.28
N GLN A 243 10.14 -26.72 -9.76
CA GLN A 243 10.55 -27.89 -10.54
C GLN A 243 9.48 -28.34 -11.55
N ARG A 244 8.20 -28.29 -11.17
CA ARG A 244 7.09 -28.73 -12.03
C ARG A 244 6.67 -27.67 -13.04
N TYR A 245 6.60 -26.41 -12.62
CA TYR A 245 5.94 -25.34 -13.37
C TYR A 245 6.88 -24.22 -13.82
N GLY A 246 8.16 -24.26 -13.46
CA GLY A 246 9.17 -23.29 -13.86
C GLY A 246 9.33 -22.14 -12.87
N PHE A 247 9.80 -20.98 -13.33
CA PHE A 247 10.05 -19.85 -12.44
C PHE A 247 8.77 -19.05 -12.15
N ILE A 248 8.74 -18.33 -11.03
CA ILE A 248 7.65 -17.38 -10.74
C ILE A 248 7.73 -16.22 -11.73
N SER A 249 6.70 -16.06 -12.56
CA SER A 249 6.65 -15.00 -13.57
C SER A 249 5.72 -13.86 -13.20
N ALA A 250 4.73 -14.10 -12.34
CA ALA A 250 3.87 -13.05 -11.79
C ALA A 250 3.27 -13.44 -10.44
N ILE A 251 2.94 -12.44 -9.63
CA ILE A 251 2.20 -12.61 -8.38
C ILE A 251 1.08 -11.57 -8.33
N ARG A 252 -0.13 -12.03 -8.01
CA ARG A 252 -1.28 -11.16 -7.80
C ARG A 252 -1.61 -11.06 -6.31
N ALA A 253 -1.82 -9.85 -5.83
CA ALA A 253 -2.18 -9.58 -4.44
C ALA A 253 -3.29 -8.52 -4.35
N ASN A 254 -3.93 -8.45 -3.20
CA ASN A 254 -4.96 -7.47 -2.87
C ASN A 254 -4.64 -6.82 -1.53
N TYR A 255 -4.95 -5.54 -1.39
CA TYR A 255 -4.83 -4.80 -0.14
C TYR A 255 -5.74 -3.57 -0.17
N THR A 256 -5.98 -2.98 0.99
CA THR A 256 -6.62 -1.67 1.15
C THR A 256 -5.57 -0.69 1.64
N GLN A 257 -5.22 0.31 0.83
CA GLN A 257 -4.33 1.39 1.25
C GLN A 257 -5.15 2.51 1.91
N ALA A 258 -4.67 3.04 3.02
CA ALA A 258 -5.27 4.19 3.68
C ALA A 258 -4.18 5.18 4.09
N LYS A 259 -4.30 6.44 3.64
CA LYS A 259 -3.42 7.52 4.14
C LYS A 259 -3.88 7.88 5.55
N LEU A 260 -2.98 7.79 6.52
CA LEU A 260 -3.29 8.10 7.91
C LEU A 260 -3.40 9.62 8.10
N THR A 261 -4.13 10.05 9.11
CA THR A 261 -3.95 11.43 9.62
C THR A 261 -2.55 11.58 10.22
N PRO A 262 -2.00 12.80 10.30
CA PRO A 262 -0.65 13.02 10.79
C PRO A 262 -0.41 12.33 12.14
N ILE A 263 0.69 11.60 12.23
CA ILE A 263 1.13 10.94 13.46
C ILE A 263 2.10 11.87 14.16
N VAL A 264 1.81 12.20 15.42
CA VAL A 264 2.62 13.14 16.19
C VAL A 264 3.48 12.36 17.17
N VAL A 265 4.80 12.58 17.15
CA VAL A 265 5.76 11.99 18.09
C VAL A 265 6.43 13.11 18.86
N THR A 266 6.30 13.11 20.19
CA THR A 266 6.77 14.20 21.06
C THR A 266 7.52 13.68 22.28
N ARG A 267 8.20 14.60 22.96
CA ARG A 267 8.82 14.33 24.26
C ARG A 267 7.74 14.19 25.37
N PRO A 268 8.05 13.52 26.49
CA PRO A 268 7.08 13.26 27.56
C PRO A 268 6.30 14.48 28.06
N GLY A 269 6.97 15.62 28.28
CA GLY A 269 6.31 16.83 28.78
C GLY A 269 5.26 17.43 27.82
N VAL A 270 5.55 17.38 26.51
CA VAL A 270 4.64 17.85 25.46
C VAL A 270 3.51 16.84 25.26
N PHE A 271 3.84 15.54 25.28
CA PHE A 271 2.87 14.45 25.21
C PHE A 271 1.80 14.55 26.30
N ASP A 272 2.21 14.78 27.55
CA ASP A 272 1.32 14.95 28.69
C ASP A 272 0.37 16.15 28.52
N ALA A 273 0.89 17.28 28.00
CA ALA A 273 0.10 18.48 27.73
C ALA A 273 -0.96 18.22 26.65
N LEU A 274 -0.56 17.67 25.50
CA LEU A 274 -1.47 17.36 24.39
C LEU A 274 -2.52 16.31 24.77
N THR A 275 -2.13 15.28 25.52
CA THR A 275 -3.06 14.24 25.99
C THR A 275 -4.13 14.83 26.90
N LYS A 276 -3.74 15.74 27.81
CA LYS A 276 -4.67 16.45 28.68
C LYS A 276 -5.65 17.30 27.87
N ASP A 277 -5.16 18.03 26.86
CA ASP A 277 -5.99 18.87 25.99
C ASP A 277 -6.99 18.04 25.17
N MET A 278 -6.55 16.91 24.62
CA MET A 278 -7.40 15.96 23.88
C MET A 278 -8.51 15.35 24.75
N ILE A 279 -8.27 15.14 26.04
CA ILE A 279 -9.26 14.62 27.00
C ILE A 279 -10.24 15.72 27.43
N GLN A 280 -9.78 16.96 27.57
CA GLN A 280 -10.60 18.09 28.06
C GLN A 280 -11.51 18.69 26.97
N ASN A 281 -11.10 18.64 25.70
CA ASN A 281 -11.79 19.31 24.59
C ASN A 281 -12.61 18.38 23.68
N ALA A 282 -13.53 17.60 24.26
CA ALA A 282 -14.49 16.76 23.51
C ALA A 282 -15.55 17.56 22.70
N THR A 283 -15.45 18.89 22.69
CA THR A 283 -16.25 19.85 21.91
C THR A 283 -15.32 20.93 21.36
N PRO A 284 -15.64 21.58 20.21
CA PRO A 284 -14.79 22.58 19.59
C PRO A 284 -14.37 23.65 20.59
N VAL A 285 -13.06 23.84 20.72
CA VAL A 285 -12.42 24.76 21.67
C VAL A 285 -12.94 26.17 21.46
N THR A 286 -13.31 26.85 22.54
CA THR A 286 -13.74 28.26 22.52
C THR A 286 -12.68 29.14 23.19
N LYS A 287 -11.94 29.90 22.37
CA LYS A 287 -11.26 31.21 22.55
C LYS A 287 -10.45 31.56 23.81
N ASP A 288 -10.41 30.73 24.85
CA ASP A 288 -9.92 31.15 26.18
C ASP A 288 -9.18 30.04 26.96
N THR A 289 -8.58 29.06 26.28
CA THR A 289 -7.81 27.99 26.93
C THR A 289 -6.36 27.99 26.45
N ASP A 290 -5.42 27.77 27.40
CA ASP A 290 -3.99 27.52 27.20
C ASP A 290 -3.76 26.21 26.40
N VAL A 291 -4.22 26.16 25.14
CA VAL A 291 -4.09 25.00 24.26
C VAL A 291 -2.85 25.19 23.41
N MET A 292 -2.06 24.12 23.24
CA MET A 292 -0.90 24.16 22.34
C MET A 292 -1.34 24.28 20.88
N ASP A 293 -0.73 25.22 20.16
CA ASP A 293 -0.98 25.49 18.74
C ASP A 293 0.13 24.86 17.91
N LEU A 294 -0.08 23.63 17.44
CA LEU A 294 0.94 22.91 16.69
C LEU A 294 0.84 23.19 15.19
N VAL A 295 1.99 23.46 14.56
CA VAL A 295 2.08 23.60 13.10
C VAL A 295 3.25 22.79 12.55
N ALA A 296 2.99 22.04 11.49
CA ALA A 296 4.03 21.32 10.76
C ALA A 296 4.59 22.14 9.60
N ASN A 297 5.93 22.21 9.53
CA ASN A 297 6.69 22.81 8.42
C ASN A 297 6.14 24.19 7.97
N TYR A 298 6.07 25.14 8.91
CA TYR A 298 5.42 26.41 8.63
C TYR A 298 6.39 27.48 8.13
N ARG A 299 5.82 28.48 7.45
CA ARG A 299 6.47 29.75 7.14
C ARG A 299 5.51 30.91 7.35
N TYR A 300 6.07 32.03 7.76
CA TYR A 300 5.35 33.30 7.82
C TYR A 300 5.38 34.00 6.47
N VAL A 301 4.21 34.35 5.94
CA VAL A 301 4.07 35.07 4.66
C VAL A 301 3.42 36.42 4.91
N TRP A 302 4.09 37.48 4.45
CA TRP A 302 3.56 38.85 4.51
C TRP A 302 3.09 39.30 3.12
N ASP A 303 1.79 39.58 2.97
CA ASP A 303 1.28 40.18 1.73
C ASP A 303 1.40 41.71 1.79
N THR A 304 2.37 42.23 1.03
CA THR A 304 2.63 43.67 0.91
C THR A 304 1.52 44.46 0.21
N ASP A 305 0.64 43.81 -0.56
CA ASP A 305 -0.45 44.48 -1.29
C ASP A 305 -1.71 44.65 -0.43
N THR A 306 -1.94 43.78 0.56
CA THR A 306 -3.07 43.84 1.51
C THR A 306 -2.70 44.27 2.93
N ASP A 307 -1.41 44.37 3.25
CA ASP A 307 -0.89 44.68 4.60
C ASP A 307 -1.38 43.68 5.66
N THR A 308 -1.45 42.41 5.26
CA THR A 308 -1.90 41.28 6.10
C THR A 308 -0.89 40.15 6.02
N GLY A 309 -0.60 39.52 7.15
CA GLY A 309 0.21 38.29 7.22
C GLY A 309 -0.64 37.04 7.40
N HIS A 310 -0.13 35.90 6.95
CA HIS A 310 -0.71 34.58 7.21
C HIS A 310 0.40 33.56 7.48
N ILE A 311 0.04 32.47 8.15
CA ILE A 311 0.93 31.33 8.37
C ILE A 311 0.57 30.29 7.32
N GLU A 312 1.53 29.86 6.51
CA GLU A 312 1.39 28.70 5.63
C GLU A 312 2.12 27.53 6.28
N GLY A 313 1.50 26.36 6.33
CA GLY A 313 2.14 25.12 6.79
C GLY A 313 1.47 23.92 6.15
N ASP A 314 2.08 22.75 6.30
CA ASP A 314 1.49 21.50 5.78
C ASP A 314 0.16 21.22 6.49
N TRP A 315 0.16 21.27 7.81
CA TRP A 315 -1.04 21.16 8.63
C TRP A 315 -0.91 21.86 9.98
N GLY A 316 -2.05 22.14 10.63
CA GLY A 316 -2.13 22.75 11.95
C GLY A 316 -3.16 22.07 12.85
N TYR A 317 -2.87 22.03 14.15
CA TYR A 317 -3.76 21.58 15.23
C TYR A 317 -4.07 22.74 16.15
N SER A 318 -5.36 22.85 16.56
CA SER A 318 -5.98 23.91 17.37
C SER A 318 -6.72 25.03 16.58
N GLU A 319 -6.95 26.23 17.17
CA GLU A 319 -7.86 27.30 16.76
C GLU A 319 -7.67 27.86 15.33
N THR A 320 -8.63 28.66 14.86
CA THR A 320 -8.63 29.26 13.51
C THR A 320 -7.45 30.21 13.25
N ASN A 321 -6.85 30.75 14.31
CA ASN A 321 -5.74 31.70 14.24
C ASN A 321 -4.62 31.18 15.15
N LEU A 322 -3.63 30.50 14.57
CA LEU A 322 -2.48 29.91 15.27
C LEU A 322 -1.47 30.96 15.80
N ALA A 323 -1.78 32.25 15.60
CA ALA A 323 -1.09 33.38 16.20
C ALA A 323 -2.10 34.50 16.53
N PRO A 324 -2.83 34.40 17.66
CA PRO A 324 -3.92 35.32 17.99
C PRO A 324 -3.51 36.79 18.09
N TRP A 325 -2.25 37.09 18.46
CA TRP A 325 -1.73 38.47 18.52
C TRP A 325 -1.49 39.10 17.14
N LEU A 326 -1.50 38.30 16.08
CA LEU A 326 -1.19 38.72 14.72
C LEU A 326 -2.42 38.67 13.79
N ASP A 327 -3.57 38.18 14.28
CA ASP A 327 -4.78 37.91 13.49
C ASP A 327 -4.49 37.17 12.17
N ALA A 328 -3.41 36.38 12.15
CA ALA A 328 -2.91 35.72 10.96
C ALA A 328 -3.67 34.40 10.75
N PRO A 329 -4.44 34.26 9.65
CA PRO A 329 -5.11 33.00 9.35
C PRO A 329 -4.09 31.93 9.01
N PHE A 330 -4.37 30.69 9.39
CA PHE A 330 -3.60 29.53 8.94
C PHE A 330 -4.07 29.08 7.55
N GLN A 331 -3.11 28.77 6.69
CA GLN A 331 -3.31 28.17 5.37
C GLN A 331 -2.61 26.82 5.32
N GLY A 332 -3.39 25.74 5.42
CA GLY A 332 -2.95 24.35 5.40
C GLY A 332 -4.10 23.43 5.83
N ASP A 333 -3.83 22.13 5.94
CA ASP A 333 -4.83 21.19 6.44
C ASP A 333 -5.04 21.39 7.95
N ARG A 334 -6.31 21.40 8.39
CA ARG A 334 -6.63 21.66 9.80
C ARG A 334 -7.19 20.41 10.46
N TYR A 335 -6.60 20.06 11.59
CA TYR A 335 -7.02 18.94 12.42
C TYR A 335 -7.54 19.44 13.76
N ASP A 336 -8.84 19.27 14.01
CA ASP A 336 -9.46 19.59 15.30
C ASP A 336 -9.11 18.55 16.39
N ARG A 337 -8.52 17.43 16.00
CA ARG A 337 -8.11 16.34 16.88
C ARG A 337 -6.87 15.63 16.31
N LEU A 338 -5.90 15.36 17.17
CA LEU A 338 -4.81 14.43 16.87
C LEU A 338 -5.32 13.00 17.02
N ALA A 339 -5.24 12.19 15.97
CA ALA A 339 -5.66 10.79 16.04
C ALA A 339 -4.58 9.93 16.70
N TYR A 340 -3.33 10.12 16.28
CA TYR A 340 -2.17 9.34 16.70
C TYR A 340 -1.14 10.25 17.38
N LEU A 341 -0.84 9.96 18.64
CA LEU A 341 0.11 10.69 19.46
C LEU A 341 0.99 9.68 20.20
N PHE A 342 2.30 9.80 20.06
CA PHE A 342 3.30 8.91 20.66
C PHE A 342 4.31 9.72 21.47
N GLU A 343 4.73 9.14 22.59
CA GLU A 343 5.79 9.64 23.44
C GLU A 343 7.11 8.96 23.10
N ASN A 344 8.19 9.73 23.00
CA ASN A 344 9.53 9.18 22.88
C ASN A 344 10.54 10.01 23.70
N ASP A 345 11.11 9.38 24.73
CA ASP A 345 12.01 10.01 25.70
C ASP A 345 13.46 10.12 25.20
N GLN A 346 13.79 9.50 24.06
CA GLN A 346 15.09 9.57 23.42
C GLN A 346 15.18 10.71 22.39
N LEU A 347 14.09 11.44 22.13
CA LEU A 347 14.09 12.59 21.24
C LEU A 347 14.97 13.72 21.82
N PRO A 348 16.07 14.12 21.17
CA PRO A 348 16.98 15.15 21.66
C PRO A 348 16.28 16.51 21.71
N GLU A 349 16.75 17.39 22.60
CA GLU A 349 16.24 18.76 22.82
C GLU A 349 16.42 19.66 21.58
N ASP A 350 17.57 19.54 20.93
CA ASP A 350 17.92 20.18 19.67
C ASP A 350 18.44 19.08 18.72
N PHE A 351 17.86 18.95 17.51
CA PHE A 351 18.45 18.10 16.47
C PHE A 351 19.49 18.94 15.71
N ASP A 352 20.77 18.69 16.00
CA ASP A 352 21.92 19.10 15.19
C ASP A 352 22.83 17.87 15.03
N MET A 353 22.33 16.85 14.32
CA MET A 353 22.97 15.55 14.18
C MET A 353 23.51 15.38 12.76
N GLY A 354 24.72 15.90 12.51
CA GLY A 354 25.42 15.74 11.23
C GLY A 354 25.26 14.34 10.58
N GLU A 355 24.92 14.36 9.29
CA GLU A 355 24.69 13.24 8.35
C GLU A 355 23.60 12.21 8.70
N ALA A 356 22.49 12.24 7.94
CA ALA A 356 21.55 11.15 7.61
C ALA A 356 21.29 10.09 8.70
N SER A 357 21.07 10.52 9.94
CA SER A 357 20.68 9.65 11.04
C SER A 357 19.16 9.62 11.20
N TYR A 358 18.62 8.46 11.56
CA TYR A 358 17.21 8.31 11.90
C TYR A 358 17.07 7.63 13.26
N MET A 359 15.96 7.89 13.93
CA MET A 359 15.58 7.26 15.19
C MET A 359 14.21 6.61 15.06
N LEU A 360 13.99 5.54 15.82
CA LEU A 360 12.67 4.92 15.91
C LEU A 360 11.79 5.77 16.82
N GLY A 361 10.77 6.41 16.25
CA GLY A 361 9.72 7.14 16.95
C GLY A 361 8.72 6.20 17.62
N PHE A 362 8.21 5.22 16.86
CA PHE A 362 7.31 4.15 17.31
C PHE A 362 7.45 2.91 16.42
N THR A 363 7.10 1.75 16.95
CA THR A 363 7.04 0.48 16.21
C THR A 363 5.71 0.31 15.48
N SER A 364 5.72 -0.48 14.41
CA SER A 364 4.49 -0.89 13.70
C SER A 364 3.48 -1.59 14.61
N GLU A 365 3.93 -2.42 15.55
CA GLU A 365 3.07 -3.08 16.53
C GLU A 365 2.36 -2.08 17.46
N GLU A 366 3.06 -1.03 17.91
CA GLU A 366 2.46 0.04 18.71
C GLU A 366 1.40 0.82 17.93
N LEU A 367 1.65 1.11 16.65
CA LEU A 367 0.70 1.82 15.80
C LEU A 367 -0.55 0.97 15.50
N GLU A 368 -0.37 -0.32 15.22
CA GLU A 368 -1.49 -1.27 15.02
C GLU A 368 -2.33 -1.42 16.29
N ALA A 369 -1.69 -1.62 17.45
CA ALA A 369 -2.39 -1.72 18.73
C ALA A 369 -3.14 -0.42 19.08
N TYR A 370 -2.55 0.73 18.77
CA TYR A 370 -3.19 2.02 18.96
C TYR A 370 -4.41 2.17 18.04
N TYR A 371 -4.29 1.81 16.76
CA TYR A 371 -5.39 1.79 15.81
C TYR A 371 -6.56 0.94 16.31
N ASP A 372 -6.29 -0.31 16.71
CA ASP A 372 -7.30 -1.22 17.23
C ASP A 372 -8.00 -0.67 18.46
N ASN A 373 -7.26 -0.05 19.38
CA ASN A 373 -7.83 0.59 20.56
C ASN A 373 -8.80 1.72 20.20
N GLN A 374 -8.48 2.55 19.20
CA GLN A 374 -9.37 3.63 18.76
C GLN A 374 -10.65 3.06 18.12
N ILE A 375 -10.54 1.98 17.35
CA ILE A 375 -11.71 1.29 16.76
C ILE A 375 -12.60 0.70 17.85
N ASP A 376 -12.04 0.03 18.85
CA ASP A 376 -12.78 -0.55 19.97
C ASP A 376 -13.50 0.51 20.81
N ARG A 377 -12.93 1.72 20.90
CA ARG A 377 -13.54 2.88 21.54
C ARG A 377 -14.64 3.54 20.70
N GLY A 378 -14.88 3.05 19.47
CA GLY A 378 -15.90 3.55 18.57
C GLY A 378 -15.56 4.91 17.95
N ILE A 379 -14.27 5.25 17.83
CA ILE A 379 -13.87 6.44 17.10
C ILE A 379 -14.26 6.30 15.63
N ASP A 380 -14.77 7.39 15.04
CA ASP A 380 -15.10 7.42 13.63
C ASP A 380 -13.83 7.11 12.82
N LYS A 381 -13.91 6.07 11.97
CA LYS A 381 -12.83 5.68 11.07
C LYS A 381 -12.37 6.85 10.20
N ASN A 382 -13.26 7.77 9.83
CA ASN A 382 -12.89 8.93 9.03
C ASN A 382 -11.95 9.91 9.77
N ALA A 383 -11.86 9.85 11.10
CA ALA A 383 -10.90 10.64 11.87
C ALA A 383 -9.49 10.02 11.90
N LEU A 384 -9.37 8.75 11.52
CA LEU A 384 -8.11 8.00 11.50
C LEU A 384 -7.37 8.10 10.16
N TYR A 385 -8.04 8.61 9.13
CA TYR A 385 -7.51 8.69 7.76
C TYR A 385 -7.63 10.11 7.22
N SER A 386 -6.61 10.56 6.50
CA SER A 386 -6.61 11.86 5.81
C SER A 386 -7.21 11.76 4.41
N ASP A 387 -7.30 10.56 3.84
CA ASP A 387 -7.83 10.32 2.50
C ASP A 387 -8.69 9.04 2.43
N ILE A 388 -9.36 8.85 1.30
CA ILE A 388 -10.21 7.70 0.99
C ILE A 388 -9.38 6.42 0.96
N GLN A 389 -9.91 5.37 1.58
CA GLN A 389 -9.36 4.03 1.49
C GLN A 389 -9.46 3.46 0.07
N LEU A 390 -8.33 3.05 -0.50
CA LEU A 390 -8.24 2.53 -1.86
C LEU A 390 -8.02 1.02 -1.84
N LYS A 391 -9.02 0.26 -2.31
CA LYS A 391 -8.86 -1.18 -2.55
C LYS A 391 -8.09 -1.40 -3.85
N GLN A 392 -6.94 -2.06 -3.74
CA GLN A 392 -6.05 -2.36 -4.85
C GLN A 392 -6.05 -3.86 -5.16
N ASN A 393 -6.01 -4.18 -6.45
CA ASN A 393 -5.73 -5.52 -6.96
C ASN A 393 -4.54 -5.38 -7.90
N ILE A 394 -3.38 -5.85 -7.46
CA ILE A 394 -2.13 -5.73 -8.18
C ILE A 394 -1.79 -7.05 -8.85
N ASP A 395 -1.28 -7.00 -10.08
CA ASP A 395 -0.75 -8.16 -10.80
C ASP A 395 0.65 -7.80 -11.29
N TYR A 396 1.67 -8.16 -10.51
CA TYR A 396 3.04 -7.80 -10.79
C TYR A 396 3.75 -8.92 -11.51
N SER A 397 4.41 -8.56 -12.62
CA SER A 397 5.37 -9.41 -13.30
C SER A 397 6.67 -9.46 -12.51
N TYR A 398 7.38 -10.57 -12.60
CA TYR A 398 8.72 -10.75 -12.00
C TYR A 398 9.73 -9.69 -12.47
N LYS A 399 9.48 -9.06 -13.63
CA LYS A 399 10.34 -8.02 -14.19
C LYS A 399 9.97 -6.61 -13.73
N ASP A 400 8.85 -6.45 -13.02
CA ASP A 400 8.42 -5.15 -12.57
C ASP A 400 9.34 -4.65 -11.44
N MET A 401 9.67 -3.37 -11.53
CA MET A 401 10.50 -2.67 -10.56
C MET A 401 9.71 -1.47 -10.02
N PHE A 402 9.97 -1.07 -8.78
CA PHE A 402 9.72 0.29 -8.32
C PHE A 402 10.88 1.17 -8.78
N ASP A 403 10.55 2.33 -9.31
CA ASP A 403 11.52 3.38 -9.62
C ASP A 403 11.45 4.42 -8.48
N LEU A 404 12.54 4.55 -7.73
CA LEU A 404 12.67 5.55 -6.68
C LEU A 404 13.25 6.87 -7.19
N ARG A 405 13.57 6.97 -8.49
CA ARG A 405 14.01 8.21 -9.14
C ARG A 405 12.78 9.02 -9.51
N THR A 406 12.28 9.84 -8.60
CA THR A 406 11.35 10.92 -8.97
C THR A 406 12.11 12.12 -9.51
N TYR A 407 12.92 11.91 -10.55
CA TYR A 407 13.48 12.99 -11.35
C TYR A 407 12.85 13.00 -12.75
N GLU A 408 11.68 13.64 -12.87
CA GLU A 408 11.29 14.28 -14.13
C GLU A 408 11.60 15.77 -14.02
N SER A 409 12.81 16.17 -14.41
CA SER A 409 13.05 17.57 -14.76
C SER A 409 12.13 17.96 -15.92
N ASN A 410 11.41 19.08 -15.84
CA ASN A 410 10.72 19.64 -17.01
C ASN A 410 11.69 20.21 -18.05
N LEU A 411 13.00 20.02 -17.87
CA LEU A 411 14.04 20.36 -18.82
C LEU A 411 13.82 19.61 -20.14
N SER A 412 13.69 20.39 -21.23
CA SER A 412 13.58 19.86 -22.58
C SER A 412 14.67 20.45 -23.48
N GLY A 413 15.05 19.68 -24.51
CA GLY A 413 16.02 20.11 -25.52
C GLY A 413 17.44 20.29 -24.98
N PHE A 414 18.09 21.39 -25.37
CA PHE A 414 19.50 21.65 -25.08
C PHE A 414 19.80 21.79 -23.58
N ALA A 415 18.84 22.24 -22.77
CA ALA A 415 19.00 22.37 -21.32
C ALA A 415 19.10 21.00 -20.62
N LYS A 416 18.27 20.03 -21.04
CA LYS A 416 18.36 18.64 -20.56
C LYS A 416 19.69 18.00 -20.99
N TRP A 417 20.06 18.18 -22.26
CA TRP A 417 21.32 17.67 -22.78
C TRP A 417 22.55 18.25 -22.08
N TRP A 418 22.50 19.53 -21.68
CA TRP A 418 23.59 20.19 -20.96
C TRP A 418 23.65 19.76 -19.49
N HIS A 419 22.48 19.61 -18.83
CA HIS A 419 22.37 19.02 -17.49
C HIS A 419 22.95 17.60 -17.45
N ASP A 420 22.49 16.71 -18.35
CA ASP A 420 22.93 15.31 -18.47
C ASP A 420 24.45 15.15 -18.71
N TRP A 421 25.15 16.19 -19.18
CA TRP A 421 26.55 16.09 -19.60
C TRP A 421 27.56 16.83 -18.72
N PHE A 422 27.12 17.83 -17.96
CA PHE A 422 28.00 18.69 -17.16
C PHE A 422 27.60 18.81 -15.69
N VAL A 423 26.37 18.46 -15.33
CA VAL A 423 25.97 18.30 -13.93
C VAL A 423 26.11 16.82 -13.62
N ASP A 424 27.14 16.46 -12.85
CA ASP A 424 27.42 15.09 -12.44
C ASP A 424 26.46 14.61 -11.33
N ASP A 425 25.17 14.94 -11.46
CA ASP A 425 24.12 14.56 -10.51
C ASP A 425 23.88 13.04 -10.51
N ASP A 426 24.18 12.42 -11.65
CA ASP A 426 24.11 10.99 -11.85
C ASP A 426 25.17 10.23 -11.02
N SER A 427 26.29 10.84 -10.63
CA SER A 427 27.30 10.15 -9.80
C SER A 427 26.84 9.99 -8.35
N TYR A 428 26.26 11.04 -7.76
CA TYR A 428 25.75 11.01 -6.37
C TYR A 428 24.52 10.10 -6.25
N LEU A 429 23.61 10.16 -7.22
CA LEU A 429 22.39 9.33 -7.25
C LEU A 429 22.65 7.86 -7.63
N LYS A 430 23.67 7.55 -8.46
CA LYS A 430 23.97 6.17 -8.86
C LYS A 430 24.84 5.40 -7.88
N GLU A 431 25.73 6.05 -7.14
CA GLU A 431 26.66 5.33 -6.26
C GLU A 431 26.04 4.97 -4.89
N ASN A 432 25.03 5.72 -4.41
CA ASN A 432 24.53 5.56 -3.03
C ASN A 432 23.06 5.11 -2.89
N PHE A 433 22.25 5.12 -3.96
CA PHE A 433 20.79 4.93 -3.87
C PHE A 433 20.31 3.64 -4.57
N LEU A 434 19.39 2.92 -3.93
CA LEU A 434 18.58 1.92 -4.64
C LEU A 434 17.62 2.69 -5.56
N THR A 435 17.91 2.74 -6.85
CA THR A 435 17.09 3.49 -7.82
C THR A 435 15.99 2.63 -8.41
N GLU A 436 16.25 1.34 -8.60
CA GLU A 436 15.28 0.36 -9.09
C GLU A 436 15.21 -0.83 -8.14
N ILE A 437 14.02 -1.13 -7.63
CA ILE A 437 13.80 -2.22 -6.66
C ILE A 437 12.83 -3.22 -7.25
N SER A 438 13.25 -4.48 -7.38
CA SER A 438 12.37 -5.52 -7.90
C SER A 438 11.16 -5.75 -7.00
N LYS A 439 9.97 -5.84 -7.59
CA LYS A 439 8.74 -6.11 -6.83
C LYS A 439 8.65 -7.55 -6.33
N ILE A 440 9.30 -8.49 -7.01
CA ILE A 440 9.30 -9.91 -6.65
C ILE A 440 10.73 -10.41 -6.57
N GLN A 441 11.14 -10.88 -5.40
CA GLN A 441 12.44 -11.51 -5.20
C GLN A 441 12.27 -12.92 -4.66
N VAL A 442 12.98 -13.89 -5.26
CA VAL A 442 13.01 -15.27 -4.81
C VAL A 442 14.38 -15.57 -4.20
N ILE A 443 14.38 -15.99 -2.95
CA ILE A 443 15.56 -16.43 -2.21
C ILE A 443 15.60 -17.96 -2.24
N GLU A 444 16.44 -18.50 -3.11
CA GLU A 444 16.56 -19.96 -3.31
C GLU A 444 17.24 -20.68 -2.13
N ASN A 445 18.11 -19.97 -1.41
CA ASN A 445 18.89 -20.45 -0.27
C ASN A 445 18.58 -19.63 1.01
N PRO A 446 17.37 -19.71 1.56
CA PRO A 446 16.97 -18.88 2.70
C PRO A 446 17.82 -19.13 3.95
N LYS A 447 18.46 -20.30 4.07
CA LYS A 447 19.37 -20.62 5.17
C LYS A 447 20.62 -19.73 5.24
N GLU A 448 20.98 -19.02 4.17
CA GLU A 448 22.05 -18.01 4.19
C GLU A 448 21.70 -16.81 5.09
N TYR A 449 20.40 -16.56 5.31
CA TYR A 449 19.88 -15.47 6.14
C TYR A 449 19.48 -15.94 7.55
N ALA A 450 19.77 -17.19 7.91
CA ALA A 450 19.39 -17.77 9.21
C ALA A 450 20.16 -17.16 10.39
N THR A 451 21.23 -16.41 10.13
CA THR A 451 21.97 -15.63 11.12
C THR A 451 22.52 -14.39 10.44
N ILE A 452 21.98 -13.24 10.80
CA ILE A 452 22.47 -11.93 10.34
C ILE A 452 23.26 -11.31 11.49
N SER A 453 24.53 -10.98 11.26
CA SER A 453 25.35 -10.28 12.24
C SER A 453 24.96 -8.80 12.32
N GLU A 454 25.19 -8.18 13.48
CA GLU A 454 24.78 -6.79 13.75
C GLU A 454 25.33 -5.79 12.72
N ASP A 455 26.59 -5.99 12.30
CA ASP A 455 27.30 -5.17 11.31
C ASP A 455 26.75 -5.28 9.88
N LEU A 456 25.91 -6.28 9.60
CA LEU A 456 25.29 -6.49 8.29
C LEU A 456 23.79 -6.16 8.28
N LYS A 457 23.19 -5.75 9.41
CA LYS A 457 21.75 -5.46 9.48
C LYS A 457 21.34 -4.38 8.49
N GLU A 458 22.01 -3.24 8.46
CA GLU A 458 21.70 -2.16 7.51
C GLU A 458 21.83 -2.61 6.04
N HIS A 459 22.88 -3.38 5.75
CA HIS A 459 23.11 -3.94 4.41
C HIS A 459 21.95 -4.84 3.96
N TYR A 460 21.52 -5.78 4.81
CA TYR A 460 20.41 -6.68 4.49
C TYR A 460 19.05 -5.98 4.51
N SER A 461 18.83 -5.04 5.44
CA SER A 461 17.62 -4.22 5.49
C SER A 461 17.42 -3.47 4.17
N LYS A 462 18.46 -2.77 3.70
CA LYS A 462 18.45 -2.06 2.41
C LYS A 462 18.23 -3.02 1.25
N ASN A 463 19.04 -4.07 1.13
CA ASN A 463 18.99 -4.97 -0.05
C ASN A 463 17.72 -5.80 -0.15
N LEU A 464 17.12 -6.17 0.99
CA LEU A 464 15.87 -6.92 1.03
C LEU A 464 14.65 -6.00 1.13
N CYS A 465 14.83 -4.71 1.40
CA CYS A 465 13.76 -3.77 1.75
C CYS A 465 12.87 -4.34 2.88
N ILE A 466 13.53 -4.84 3.91
CA ILE A 466 12.93 -5.33 5.16
C ILE A 466 13.33 -4.34 6.25
N ASN A 467 12.42 -4.03 7.17
CA ASN A 467 12.74 -3.18 8.31
C ASN A 467 13.95 -3.74 9.06
N VAL A 468 14.87 -2.87 9.50
CA VAL A 468 16.00 -3.29 10.33
C VAL A 468 15.53 -3.97 11.64
N CYS A 469 14.41 -3.51 12.22
CA CYS A 469 13.76 -4.10 13.39
C CYS A 469 13.20 -5.51 13.10
N ASP A 470 12.74 -5.75 11.86
CA ASP A 470 12.15 -7.04 11.45
C ASP A 470 13.18 -8.08 11.01
N LEU A 471 14.45 -7.71 10.84
CA LEU A 471 15.48 -8.64 10.36
C LEU A 471 15.71 -9.81 11.31
N GLU A 472 15.53 -9.63 12.62
CA GLU A 472 15.61 -10.73 13.57
C GLU A 472 14.47 -11.74 13.34
N ASN A 473 13.25 -11.24 13.16
CA ASN A 473 12.08 -12.07 12.83
C ASN A 473 12.26 -12.78 11.49
N PHE A 474 12.76 -12.08 10.46
CA PHE A 474 13.07 -12.67 9.16
C PHE A 474 14.16 -13.74 9.23
N SER A 475 15.23 -13.49 10.00
CA SER A 475 16.32 -14.45 10.22
C SER A 475 15.80 -15.69 10.94
N LYS A 476 14.93 -15.53 11.94
CA LYS A 476 14.29 -16.62 12.66
C LYS A 476 13.36 -17.43 11.75
N PHE A 477 12.51 -16.77 10.96
CA PHE A 477 11.67 -17.41 9.95
C PHE A 477 12.52 -18.28 9.00
N CYS A 478 13.58 -17.71 8.42
CA CYS A 478 14.51 -18.42 7.56
C CYS A 478 15.19 -19.62 8.24
N LYS A 479 15.45 -19.54 9.55
CA LYS A 479 16.12 -20.58 10.34
C LYS A 479 15.18 -21.70 10.79
N ASP A 480 14.03 -21.36 11.33
CA ASP A 480 13.19 -22.26 12.12
C ASP A 480 11.97 -22.75 11.33
N GLU A 481 11.43 -21.94 10.42
CA GLU A 481 10.16 -22.21 9.75
C GLU A 481 10.35 -22.68 8.30
N VAL A 482 11.39 -22.20 7.63
CA VAL A 482 11.69 -22.59 6.25
C VAL A 482 12.49 -23.90 6.20
N THR A 483 12.04 -24.88 5.42
CA THR A 483 12.77 -26.16 5.23
C THR A 483 13.81 -26.07 4.09
N SER A 484 14.71 -27.06 3.97
CA SER A 484 15.69 -27.09 2.87
C SER A 484 15.06 -27.20 1.48
N ASP A 485 13.84 -27.73 1.42
CA ASP A 485 13.08 -27.95 0.19
C ASP A 485 12.17 -26.77 -0.16
N GLN A 486 12.28 -25.65 0.55
CA GLN A 486 11.52 -24.43 0.32
C GLN A 486 12.41 -23.27 -0.16
N VAL A 487 11.78 -22.32 -0.82
CA VAL A 487 12.33 -21.00 -1.15
C VAL A 487 11.51 -19.93 -0.44
N VAL A 488 12.11 -18.77 -0.19
CA VAL A 488 11.39 -17.60 0.32
C VAL A 488 11.10 -16.65 -0.82
N VAL A 489 9.88 -16.15 -0.88
CA VAL A 489 9.42 -15.13 -1.84
C VAL A 489 9.19 -13.84 -1.07
N ILE A 490 9.81 -12.75 -1.50
CA ILE A 490 9.53 -11.39 -1.03
C ILE A 490 8.72 -10.70 -2.13
N LEU A 491 7.51 -10.29 -1.78
CA LEU A 491 6.63 -9.47 -2.62
C LEU A 491 6.56 -8.06 -2.03
N ARG A 492 7.13 -7.09 -2.74
CA ARG A 492 7.01 -5.66 -2.44
C ARG A 492 5.77 -5.15 -3.16
N TYR A 493 4.68 -4.98 -2.43
CA TYR A 493 3.36 -4.75 -3.00
C TYR A 493 2.96 -3.27 -3.00
N GLY A 494 3.58 -2.44 -2.16
CA GLY A 494 3.25 -1.02 -2.03
C GLY A 494 4.49 -0.14 -2.00
N LEU A 495 4.43 0.97 -2.72
CA LEU A 495 5.35 2.11 -2.59
C LEU A 495 4.49 3.30 -2.18
N ALA A 496 4.77 3.87 -1.02
CA ALA A 496 4.04 4.99 -0.45
C ALA A 496 4.98 6.14 -0.14
N ASP A 497 4.43 7.36 -0.16
CA ASP A 497 5.12 8.53 0.38
C ASP A 497 5.18 8.43 1.90
N TYR A 498 6.33 8.80 2.44
CA TYR A 498 6.61 8.89 3.87
C TYR A 498 7.18 10.27 4.15
N ARG A 499 6.44 11.16 4.82
CA ARG A 499 6.97 12.48 5.18
C ARG A 499 7.24 12.55 6.67
N CYS A 500 8.43 13.05 7.03
CA CYS A 500 8.79 13.31 8.42
C CYS A 500 9.15 14.78 8.56
N THR A 501 8.25 15.59 9.14
CA THR A 501 8.42 17.03 9.29
C THR A 501 8.53 17.43 10.75
N LEU A 502 9.18 18.57 11.01
CA LEU A 502 9.22 19.17 12.34
C LEU A 502 7.86 19.75 12.71
N ILE A 503 7.48 19.61 13.98
CA ILE A 503 6.31 20.26 14.59
C ILE A 503 6.80 21.33 15.56
N GLU A 504 6.21 22.51 15.43
CA GLU A 504 6.51 23.67 16.26
C GLU A 504 5.26 24.13 17.02
N ASP A 505 5.44 24.59 18.26
CA ASP A 505 4.40 25.32 18.99
C ASP A 505 4.48 26.81 18.65
N VAL A 506 3.38 27.34 18.11
CA VAL A 506 3.33 28.71 17.57
C VAL A 506 2.71 29.69 18.57
N TRP A 507 2.16 29.22 19.72
CA TRP A 507 1.55 30.07 20.76
C TRP A 507 2.52 31.09 21.42
N GLU A 508 3.84 30.92 21.29
CA GLU A 508 4.85 31.82 21.84
C GLU A 508 5.69 32.61 20.80
N ALA A 509 5.28 32.62 19.53
CA ALA A 509 6.10 33.12 18.40
C ALA A 509 6.28 34.66 18.31
N ALA A 510 6.39 35.35 19.45
CA ALA A 510 7.02 36.67 19.56
C ALA A 510 8.55 36.58 19.78
N ASN A 511 9.08 35.43 20.25
CA ASN A 511 10.50 35.23 20.60
C ASN A 511 11.21 34.04 19.91
N GLY A 512 10.54 33.34 18.99
CA GLY A 512 11.01 32.11 18.36
C GLY A 512 10.01 30.99 18.59
N SER A 513 9.85 30.10 17.60
CA SER A 513 9.13 28.84 17.79
C SER A 513 10.07 27.80 18.41
N GLU A 514 9.53 26.93 19.28
CA GLU A 514 10.25 25.77 19.79
C GLU A 514 9.80 24.53 19.02
N THR A 515 10.77 23.72 18.55
CA THR A 515 10.48 22.40 18.02
C THR A 515 10.05 21.48 19.16
N VAL A 516 8.79 21.04 19.13
CA VAL A 516 8.19 20.23 20.20
C VAL A 516 8.04 18.76 19.83
N GLY A 517 8.29 18.40 18.57
CA GLY A 517 8.27 17.02 18.09
C GLY A 517 8.32 16.89 16.57
N TRP A 518 7.88 15.73 16.09
CA TRP A 518 7.84 15.37 14.68
C TRP A 518 6.45 14.91 14.25
N SER A 519 6.12 15.25 13.00
CA SER A 519 4.98 14.73 12.29
C SER A 519 5.43 13.67 11.31
N ILE A 520 4.78 12.52 11.34
CA ILE A 520 4.92 11.48 10.33
C ILE A 520 3.61 11.39 9.55
N GLU A 521 3.68 11.68 8.25
CA GLU A 521 2.62 11.39 7.29
C GLU A 521 2.96 10.12 6.53
N LYS A 522 2.12 9.10 6.66
CA LYS A 522 2.34 7.81 6.00
C LYS A 522 1.05 7.08 5.64
N SER A 523 1.19 5.96 4.94
CA SER A 523 0.08 5.06 4.60
C SER A 523 0.12 3.78 5.44
N ALA A 524 -1.06 3.24 5.77
CA ALA A 524 -1.21 1.87 6.22
C ALA A 524 -1.81 1.00 5.11
N PHE A 525 -1.41 -0.26 5.06
CA PHE A 525 -1.89 -1.25 4.10
C PHE A 525 -2.60 -2.38 4.86
N MET A 526 -3.92 -2.43 4.76
CA MET A 526 -4.75 -3.39 5.48
C MET A 526 -5.26 -4.51 4.56
N ASP A 527 -5.66 -5.63 5.16
CA ASP A 527 -6.22 -6.81 4.50
C ASP A 527 -5.30 -7.36 3.38
N VAL A 528 -3.98 -7.24 3.55
CA VAL A 528 -3.00 -7.64 2.54
C VAL A 528 -3.07 -9.14 2.34
N SER A 529 -3.19 -9.56 1.08
CA SER A 529 -3.25 -10.97 0.74
C SER A 529 -2.73 -11.30 -0.64
N VAL A 530 -2.06 -12.45 -0.76
CA VAL A 530 -1.65 -13.02 -2.05
C VAL A 530 -2.78 -13.89 -2.60
N ALA A 531 -3.20 -13.62 -3.83
CA ALA A 531 -4.31 -14.31 -4.49
C ALA A 531 -3.83 -15.47 -5.36
N GLN A 532 -2.72 -15.31 -6.09
CA GLN A 532 -2.20 -16.35 -6.97
C GLN A 532 -0.74 -16.10 -7.30
N ILE A 533 -0.07 -17.18 -7.69
CA ILE A 533 1.26 -17.16 -8.28
C ILE A 533 1.16 -17.77 -9.68
N THR A 534 1.72 -17.08 -10.66
CA THR A 534 1.89 -17.58 -12.02
C THR A 534 3.32 -18.11 -12.16
N PHE A 535 3.43 -19.36 -12.60
CA PHE A 535 4.68 -20.00 -12.95
C PHE A 535 4.80 -20.15 -14.46
N THR A 536 5.98 -19.92 -15.02
CA THR A 536 6.21 -20.09 -16.47
C THR A 536 7.30 -21.11 -16.73
N SER A 537 6.99 -22.10 -17.56
CA SER A 537 7.96 -23.07 -18.07
C SER A 537 7.78 -23.23 -19.57
N LYS A 538 8.87 -23.03 -20.34
CA LYS A 538 8.89 -23.17 -21.80
C LYS A 538 7.77 -22.38 -22.52
N GLY A 539 7.43 -21.20 -21.99
CA GLY A 539 6.39 -20.32 -22.53
C GLY A 539 4.96 -20.75 -22.22
N VAL A 540 4.75 -21.69 -21.31
CA VAL A 540 3.43 -22.09 -20.79
C VAL A 540 3.29 -21.58 -19.37
N ASP A 541 2.22 -20.82 -19.14
CA ASP A 541 1.88 -20.28 -17.83
C ASP A 541 0.95 -21.23 -17.07
N THR A 542 1.27 -21.45 -15.79
CA THR A 542 0.45 -22.20 -14.84
C THR A 542 0.13 -21.30 -13.66
N VAL A 543 -1.16 -21.00 -13.47
CA VAL A 543 -1.64 -20.17 -12.37
C VAL A 543 -2.10 -21.08 -11.22
N ILE A 544 -1.54 -20.87 -10.03
CA ILE A 544 -1.93 -21.60 -8.82
C ILE A 544 -2.45 -20.59 -7.80
N PRO A 545 -3.66 -20.79 -7.25
CA PRO A 545 -4.18 -19.91 -6.21
C PRO A 545 -3.37 -20.06 -4.92
N VAL A 546 -3.20 -18.94 -4.23
CA VAL A 546 -2.57 -18.88 -2.92
C VAL A 546 -3.64 -18.67 -1.86
N VAL A 547 -3.54 -19.43 -0.77
CA VAL A 547 -4.41 -19.33 0.40
C VAL A 547 -3.57 -18.86 1.57
N SER A 548 -3.96 -17.73 2.14
CA SER A 548 -3.31 -17.08 3.28
C SER A 548 -4.34 -16.33 4.10
N ASN A 549 -4.10 -16.24 5.40
CA ASN A 549 -4.70 -15.21 6.24
C ASN A 549 -4.24 -13.84 5.75
N THR A 550 -5.07 -12.83 5.96
CA THR A 550 -4.66 -11.45 5.68
C THR A 550 -3.70 -10.96 6.75
N VAL A 551 -2.83 -10.02 6.37
CA VAL A 551 -1.97 -9.29 7.30
C VAL A 551 -2.16 -7.79 7.07
N ASP A 552 -1.99 -7.01 8.12
CA ASP A 552 -1.93 -5.57 8.04
C ASP A 552 -0.47 -5.12 8.10
N SER A 553 -0.16 -3.97 7.50
CA SER A 553 1.18 -3.39 7.46
C SER A 553 1.07 -1.89 7.69
N PHE A 554 1.33 -1.51 8.93
CA PHE A 554 1.37 -0.11 9.38
C PHE A 554 2.76 0.49 9.21
N GLY A 555 3.80 -0.34 9.30
CA GLY A 555 5.20 0.06 9.23
C GLY A 555 5.65 0.93 10.41
N ASP A 556 6.96 1.01 10.63
CA ASP A 556 7.51 1.78 11.75
C ASP A 556 7.45 3.29 11.49
N GLY A 557 7.48 4.07 12.57
CA GLY A 557 7.63 5.52 12.53
C GLY A 557 9.08 5.90 12.73
N LEU A 558 9.81 6.13 11.65
CA LEU A 558 11.17 6.67 11.69
C LEU A 558 11.15 8.20 11.69
N VAL A 559 11.88 8.78 12.62
CA VAL A 559 12.16 10.21 12.71
C VAL A 559 13.52 10.47 12.09
N PHE A 560 13.56 11.33 11.08
CA PHE A 560 14.78 11.66 10.34
C PHE A 560 15.34 13.00 10.80
N ASP A 561 16.68 13.11 10.82
CA ASP A 561 17.30 14.42 10.96
C ASP A 561 17.15 15.25 9.69
N VAL A 562 16.99 16.55 9.87
CA VAL A 562 16.88 17.53 8.81
C VAL A 562 18.29 17.86 8.34
N VAL A 563 18.67 17.34 7.17
CA VAL A 563 19.93 17.74 6.54
C VAL A 563 19.89 19.27 6.35
N GLY A 564 20.79 19.97 7.04
CA GLY A 564 20.95 21.41 6.93
C GLY A 564 21.11 21.82 5.47
N ASP A 565 20.55 22.98 5.13
CA ASP A 565 20.53 23.51 3.77
C ASP A 565 21.90 23.31 3.10
N LEU A 566 21.95 22.44 2.08
CA LEU A 566 23.02 22.48 1.09
C LEU A 566 22.80 23.78 0.31
N GLU A 567 23.20 24.90 0.90
CA GLU A 567 23.39 26.14 0.16
C GLU A 567 24.41 25.83 -0.92
N VAL A 568 23.93 25.60 -2.15
CA VAL A 568 24.78 25.70 -3.32
C VAL A 568 25.16 27.18 -3.40
N ASP A 569 26.29 27.54 -2.79
CA ASP A 569 26.86 28.86 -2.92
C ASP A 569 27.17 29.07 -4.40
N LEU A 570 26.42 29.96 -5.05
CA LEU A 570 26.66 30.35 -6.45
C LEU A 570 28.07 30.96 -6.63
N GLY A 571 28.76 31.33 -5.54
CA GLY A 571 30.18 31.64 -5.50
C GLY A 571 31.07 30.45 -5.90
N ASP A 572 30.78 29.24 -5.42
CA ASP A 572 31.58 28.04 -5.70
C ASP A 572 31.43 27.56 -7.16
N VAL A 573 30.27 27.79 -7.79
CA VAL A 573 30.07 27.56 -9.23
C VAL A 573 30.91 28.55 -10.06
N GLY A 574 31.02 29.80 -9.61
CA GLY A 574 31.88 30.82 -10.22
C GLY A 574 33.38 30.49 -10.12
N ASP A 575 33.80 29.98 -8.97
CA ASP A 575 35.18 29.58 -8.70
C ASP A 575 35.56 28.28 -9.44
N GLY A 576 34.63 27.33 -9.58
CA GLY A 576 34.82 26.12 -10.39
C GLY A 576 35.01 26.41 -11.88
N ILE A 577 34.20 27.32 -12.46
CA ILE A 577 34.32 27.72 -13.87
C ILE A 577 35.65 28.45 -14.12
N THR A 578 36.04 29.35 -13.23
CA THR A 578 37.29 30.12 -13.38
C THR A 578 38.52 29.23 -13.20
N ASN A 579 38.51 28.28 -12.27
CA ASN A 579 39.60 27.33 -12.07
C ASN A 579 39.75 26.36 -13.26
N TRP A 580 38.66 25.81 -13.78
CA TRP A 580 38.69 24.95 -14.98
C TRP A 580 39.18 25.68 -16.24
N ILE A 581 38.71 26.91 -16.49
CA ILE A 581 39.19 27.73 -17.60
C ILE A 581 40.68 28.00 -17.43
N THR A 582 41.14 28.31 -16.21
CA THR A 582 42.55 28.58 -15.94
C THR A 582 43.44 27.36 -16.17
N ASP A 583 43.01 26.17 -15.76
CA ASP A 583 43.73 24.92 -15.99
C ASP A 583 43.74 24.48 -17.46
N LEU A 584 42.62 24.63 -18.17
CA LEU A 584 42.56 24.39 -19.61
C LEU A 584 43.43 25.38 -20.39
N PHE A 585 43.47 26.65 -19.96
CA PHE A 585 44.37 27.66 -20.52
C PHE A 585 45.84 27.30 -20.27
N ASN A 586 46.20 26.83 -19.07
CA ASN A 586 47.58 26.53 -18.70
C ASN A 586 48.18 25.36 -19.49
N GLN A 587 47.35 24.45 -20.00
CA GLN A 587 47.78 23.26 -20.75
C GLN A 587 47.97 23.48 -22.26
N LEU A 588 47.68 24.68 -22.80
CA LEU A 588 47.68 24.95 -24.24
C LEU A 588 48.84 25.86 -24.70
N GLY A 589 49.36 25.61 -25.91
CA GLY A 589 50.38 26.47 -26.54
C GLY A 589 49.85 27.87 -26.89
N GLU A 590 50.71 28.89 -26.90
CA GLU A 590 50.31 30.32 -26.94
C GLU A 590 49.35 30.71 -28.07
N LYS A 591 49.45 30.07 -29.25
CA LYS A 591 48.55 30.37 -30.38
C LYS A 591 47.16 29.73 -30.22
N LEU A 592 47.04 28.64 -29.45
CA LEU A 592 45.77 27.96 -29.18
C LEU A 592 44.98 28.64 -28.05
N LYS A 593 45.70 29.24 -27.08
CA LYS A 593 45.11 30.04 -25.97
C LYS A 593 44.21 31.18 -26.45
N ILE A 594 44.59 31.85 -27.55
CA ILE A 594 43.80 32.95 -28.11
C ILE A 594 42.51 32.42 -28.77
N ILE A 595 42.59 31.32 -29.51
CA ILE A 595 41.43 30.73 -30.20
C ILE A 595 40.45 30.13 -29.18
N VAL A 596 40.95 29.38 -28.20
CA VAL A 596 40.13 28.82 -27.12
C VAL A 596 39.58 29.92 -26.22
N GLY A 597 40.32 31.00 -25.96
CA GLY A 597 39.83 32.16 -25.23
C GLY A 597 38.68 32.89 -25.94
N ILE A 598 38.75 33.02 -27.26
CA ILE A 598 37.64 33.60 -28.05
C ILE A 598 36.43 32.66 -28.03
N ILE A 599 36.63 31.34 -28.13
CA ILE A 599 35.53 30.36 -28.06
C ILE A 599 34.90 30.37 -26.66
N ALA A 600 35.69 30.38 -25.59
CA ALA A 600 35.20 30.46 -24.21
C ALA A 600 34.43 31.78 -23.97
N LEU A 601 34.93 32.90 -24.47
CA LEU A 601 34.22 34.18 -24.41
C LEU A 601 32.90 34.15 -25.19
N LEU A 602 32.87 33.52 -26.36
CA LEU A 602 31.65 33.35 -27.15
C LEU A 602 30.64 32.41 -26.46
N VAL A 603 31.10 31.37 -25.77
CA VAL A 603 30.26 30.47 -24.98
C VAL A 603 29.71 31.21 -23.75
N ILE A 604 30.52 31.99 -23.04
CA ILE A 604 30.07 32.83 -21.92
C ILE A 604 29.04 33.86 -22.41
N ILE A 605 29.30 34.53 -23.53
CA ILE A 605 28.34 35.47 -24.15
C ILE A 605 27.05 34.74 -24.56
N ALA A 606 27.14 33.53 -25.11
CA ALA A 606 25.98 32.73 -25.48
C ALA A 606 25.17 32.31 -24.25
N VAL A 607 25.80 31.89 -23.16
CA VAL A 607 25.14 31.54 -21.88
C VAL A 607 24.48 32.78 -21.28
N VAL A 608 25.15 33.94 -21.27
CA VAL A 608 24.56 35.21 -20.83
C VAL A 608 23.37 35.61 -21.72
N LEU A 609 23.45 35.43 -23.04
CA LEU A 609 22.37 35.76 -23.96
C LEU A 609 21.19 34.76 -23.94
N LEU A 610 21.43 33.48 -23.61
CA LEU A 610 20.42 32.41 -23.62
C LEU A 610 19.81 32.14 -22.25
N VAL A 611 20.52 32.42 -21.15
CA VAL A 611 20.05 32.16 -19.78
C VAL A 611 19.75 33.47 -19.06
N VAL A 612 20.71 34.40 -19.04
CA VAL A 612 20.58 35.66 -18.28
C VAL A 612 19.63 36.64 -18.98
N VAL A 613 19.71 36.80 -20.30
CA VAL A 613 18.84 37.77 -21.01
C VAL A 613 17.35 37.35 -21.02
N PRO A 614 16.96 36.08 -21.18
CA PRO A 614 15.57 35.66 -21.02
C PRO A 614 15.08 35.78 -19.58
N ALA A 615 15.90 35.44 -18.57
CA ALA A 615 15.56 35.62 -17.16
C ALA A 615 15.37 37.11 -16.80
N VAL A 616 16.25 37.98 -17.28
CA VAL A 616 16.15 39.44 -17.10
C VAL A 616 14.97 40.02 -17.90
N LYS A 617 14.70 39.54 -19.13
CA LYS A 617 13.49 39.93 -19.89
C LYS A 617 12.21 39.47 -19.21
N ALA A 618 12.18 38.29 -18.59
CA ALA A 618 11.02 37.80 -17.83
C ALA A 618 10.77 38.68 -16.59
N LEU A 619 11.82 39.08 -15.88
CA LEU A 619 11.76 40.04 -14.76
C LEU A 619 11.27 41.44 -15.19
N PHE A 620 11.74 41.96 -16.33
CA PHE A 620 11.27 43.26 -16.85
C PHE A 620 9.86 43.18 -17.50
N ALA A 621 9.49 42.06 -18.10
CA ALA A 621 8.14 41.82 -18.63
C ALA A 621 7.09 41.69 -17.51
N ALA A 622 7.45 41.03 -16.40
CA ALA A 622 6.61 40.97 -15.20
C ALA A 622 6.37 42.37 -14.61
N ASN A 623 7.41 43.21 -14.54
CA ASN A 623 7.32 44.55 -13.95
C ASN A 623 6.59 45.58 -14.86
N SER A 624 6.73 45.47 -16.18
CA SER A 624 6.02 46.32 -17.15
C SER A 624 4.53 45.97 -17.27
N ASN A 625 4.17 44.68 -17.21
CA ASN A 625 2.78 44.22 -17.16
C ASN A 625 2.07 44.62 -15.86
N LYS A 626 2.79 44.65 -14.72
CA LYS A 626 2.25 45.16 -13.44
C LYS A 626 1.95 46.67 -13.52
N ARG A 627 2.83 47.46 -14.16
CA ARG A 627 2.59 48.90 -14.42
C ARG A 627 1.44 49.17 -15.39
N LEU A 628 1.31 48.41 -16.48
CA LEU A 628 0.20 48.55 -17.44
C LEU A 628 -1.16 48.18 -16.82
N ARG A 629 -1.24 47.10 -16.02
CA ARG A 629 -2.46 46.73 -15.28
C ARG A 629 -2.87 47.78 -14.24
N ASN A 630 -1.91 48.44 -13.59
CA ASN A 630 -2.17 49.51 -12.64
C ASN A 630 -2.66 50.80 -13.33
N ILE A 631 -2.14 51.12 -14.52
CA ILE A 631 -2.62 52.23 -15.34
C ILE A 631 -4.04 51.94 -15.89
N GLU A 632 -4.33 50.71 -16.31
CA GLU A 632 -5.68 50.30 -16.75
C GLU A 632 -6.71 50.32 -15.61
N LYS A 633 -6.33 49.88 -14.39
CA LYS A 633 -7.18 50.00 -13.19
C LYS A 633 -7.45 51.46 -12.82
N ALA A 634 -6.45 52.34 -12.91
CA ALA A 634 -6.61 53.78 -12.66
C ALA A 634 -7.47 54.49 -13.73
N LEU A 635 -7.41 54.05 -14.99
CA LEU A 635 -8.25 54.58 -16.08
C LEU A 635 -9.70 54.07 -15.98
N LYS A 636 -9.92 52.83 -15.54
CA LYS A 636 -11.27 52.29 -15.29
C LYS A 636 -11.95 52.97 -14.09
N SER A 637 -11.23 53.26 -13.01
CA SER A 637 -11.80 53.96 -11.84
C SER A 637 -12.14 55.44 -12.11
N LYS A 638 -11.43 56.10 -13.03
CA LYS A 638 -11.79 57.45 -13.52
C LYS A 638 -12.98 57.47 -14.48
N ARG A 639 -13.26 56.38 -15.18
CA ARG A 639 -14.44 56.25 -16.06
C ARG A 639 -15.73 55.91 -15.31
N SER A 640 -15.67 55.31 -14.11
CA SER A 640 -16.85 55.00 -13.30
C SER A 640 -17.32 56.16 -12.38
N LYS A 641 -16.61 57.29 -12.39
CA LYS A 641 -16.93 58.51 -11.62
C LYS A 641 -17.30 59.71 -12.51
N LYS A 642 -17.73 59.45 -13.75
CA LYS A 642 -18.25 60.48 -14.66
C LYS A 642 -19.66 60.16 -15.11
#